data_AF-A0A956GNG3-F1
#
_entry.id   AF-A0A956GNG3-F1
#
_cell.length_a   1.000
_cell.length_b   1.000
_cell.length_c   1.000
_cell.angle_alpha   90.00
_cell.angle_beta   90.00
_cell.angle_gamma   90.00
#
_symmetry.space_group_name_H-M   'P 1'
#
loop_
_entity.id
_entity.type
_entity.pdbx_description
1 polymer ?
#
loop_
_entity_poly.entity_id
_entity_poly.type
_entity_poly.pdbx_seq_one_letter_code
_entity_poly.pdbx_strand_id
1 'polypeptide(L)'
;AFPTLDFLAAPAPVLANLRPDDDGVIRVALADLGAAQHVRAIVVDPALTSIAELRLPRRDAPPRDRRLKNALDPARHLAEDRRVEGLPAGAAVVVEDVASGKLELVDTVARAHQLLLTLGADGALRELGFVTTWHKLSDAERRARYARYACHELHLFLRFKDPAFFAAVVKPYLAHKRDKTFLDRWLLDDDVSAWLEPWAFGRLNALERILLARAVAPARASVTRLLGDAVDLIPPDPEGDARLVDTLLGASALEGGGVAAQAMPQEADELFDMEDHGVEEEEAKEYDAAPAKKAKGRSRAAKLDSFGGPPGGAPMPPPPAAPMMAMPMAEASATLAGGYAGDFDDAIADLAERERAEPLYRGADKTQEWAESNWWHRRVEDAGPELIEPNRFWRDLARHDDGDGPFLSPHLGECTGSFAEAMCALAVLDLPFVAGAHAIAVDDRRLTLTAASHALVARTRIAEVAAGAERSPILVGQSYFRADDRWEWDGAEQREKYVTGELLVGVVYQCQVVVTNPTSAQQRLAVLLQIPRGAMPVDSGFVTRTVHLHLSPYGTQSLEYAFYFPFGGTWPHYPAHVTRDGVLLAAAPATELIVVKELGAGDVGSWAHVSQHGSTDDVLAFLDRANLGRLDLGRIAWRMRDRNAFTLITGLLTRRHAYADRLWAYALRHGDRDRIAEWLRHQDGYVRPAGPVLDGAIVDLDPVTRGWYQHLEYAPLVNARAHQLGARRRILNDALGAQYRAFLEVVAHRARAGAGDLLAAAHYLFCLDRVDDALAALDRVDAEAVPSRLQHAYLAAYAACVRGDLDAARALATPWRDHPVDRWRHRFVALLAMLDEAGGADAAVAVDPDSRDQRMAEAAARQPSIDVAIEGGQVVLQHHALTGCQLRFFQMDIELLFSRQPFVQGDVERFSFIEPGHVVEVALDGTGRTTVPLPAALRGANLVVEAVAPGLRRAVAHYAHDLAVQLSHQYGQLRVVRASSQAALPATYVKVYGRQRGGAVTFFKDGYTDVRGRFDYATLSTDDLDRVERFAILVVADDAGATVLEAAPPPR
;
A
#
# COMPACT_ATOMS: atom_id res chain seq x y z
N ALA A 1 15.56 37.76 -15.10
CA ALA A 1 14.59 38.17 -16.13
C ALA A 1 15.33 38.83 -17.28
N PHE A 2 14.93 38.58 -18.52
CA PHE A 2 15.41 39.35 -19.68
C PHE A 2 14.60 40.66 -19.79
N PRO A 3 15.20 41.78 -20.22
CA PRO A 3 14.46 43.01 -20.47
C PRO A 3 13.59 42.85 -21.73
N THR A 4 12.30 43.19 -21.62
CA THR A 4 11.36 43.19 -22.75
C THR A 4 11.62 44.40 -23.65
N LEU A 5 12.18 44.15 -24.84
CA LEU A 5 12.56 45.18 -25.82
C LEU A 5 11.44 45.53 -26.80
N ASP A 6 10.21 45.08 -26.55
CA ASP A 6 9.09 45.15 -27.47
C ASP A 6 8.61 46.58 -27.81
N PHE A 7 9.18 47.60 -27.16
CA PHE A 7 9.01 49.02 -27.47
C PHE A 7 9.82 49.45 -28.70
N LEU A 8 10.66 48.58 -29.28
CA LEU A 8 11.30 48.82 -30.57
C LEU A 8 10.27 48.64 -31.71
N ALA A 9 10.34 49.51 -32.73
CA ALA A 9 9.43 49.47 -33.88
C ALA A 9 9.66 48.28 -34.82
N ALA A 10 10.86 47.71 -34.82
CA ALA A 10 11.25 46.53 -35.58
C ALA A 10 12.21 45.66 -34.73
N PRO A 11 12.28 44.34 -34.98
CA PRO A 11 13.36 43.50 -34.46
C PRO A 11 14.73 43.95 -35.03
N ALA A 12 15.82 43.46 -34.45
CA ALA A 12 17.15 43.70 -35.00
C ALA A 12 17.29 43.05 -36.39
N PRO A 13 17.76 43.77 -37.42
CA PRO A 13 17.97 43.18 -38.74
C PRO A 13 19.15 42.19 -38.71
N VAL A 14 18.94 41.01 -39.29
CA VAL A 14 19.96 39.96 -39.41
C VAL A 14 20.28 39.75 -40.88
N LEU A 15 21.53 39.97 -41.26
CA LEU A 15 22.04 39.73 -42.61
C LEU A 15 22.95 38.50 -42.58
N ALA A 16 22.42 37.35 -43.01
CA ALA A 16 23.12 36.08 -43.01
C ALA A 16 23.82 35.80 -44.35
N ASN A 17 24.81 34.90 -44.34
CA ASN A 17 25.47 34.34 -45.53
C ASN A 17 26.06 35.37 -46.52
N LEU A 18 26.39 36.57 -46.03
CA LEU A 18 27.08 37.60 -46.80
C LEU A 18 28.46 37.08 -47.24
N ARG A 19 28.72 37.09 -48.54
CA ARG A 19 30.03 36.72 -49.10
C ARG A 19 30.92 37.96 -49.19
N PRO A 20 32.22 37.87 -48.84
CA PRO A 20 33.19 38.90 -49.17
C PRO A 20 33.39 39.01 -50.69
N ASP A 21 33.91 40.16 -51.13
CA ASP A 21 34.46 40.32 -52.48
C ASP A 21 35.87 39.69 -52.61
N ASP A 22 36.47 39.82 -53.80
CA ASP A 22 37.80 39.28 -54.13
C ASP A 22 38.94 39.88 -53.26
N ASP A 23 38.72 41.04 -52.64
CA ASP A 23 39.63 41.68 -51.68
C ASP A 23 39.38 41.23 -50.22
N GLY A 24 38.40 40.34 -49.99
CA GLY A 24 38.02 39.86 -48.66
C GLY A 24 37.05 40.77 -47.90
N VAL A 25 36.44 41.77 -48.56
CA VAL A 25 35.64 42.82 -47.91
C VAL A 25 34.14 42.57 -48.07
N ILE A 26 33.42 42.52 -46.96
CA ILE A 26 31.95 42.56 -46.94
C ILE A 26 31.50 44.02 -46.79
N ARG A 27 30.72 44.53 -47.76
CA ARG A 27 30.14 45.89 -47.72
C ARG A 27 28.62 45.80 -47.58
N VAL A 28 28.10 46.18 -46.42
CA VAL A 28 26.66 46.30 -46.12
C VAL A 28 26.23 47.76 -46.29
N ALA A 29 25.07 48.03 -46.91
CA ALA A 29 24.58 49.40 -46.99
C ALA A 29 23.97 49.82 -45.65
N LEU A 30 24.25 51.05 -45.22
CA LEU A 30 23.69 51.60 -43.97
C LEU A 30 22.16 51.83 -44.03
N ALA A 31 21.49 51.42 -45.10
CA ALA A 31 20.03 51.35 -45.21
C ALA A 31 19.50 50.00 -44.72
N ASP A 32 20.18 48.90 -45.06
CA ASP A 32 19.81 47.51 -44.75
C ASP A 32 19.80 47.24 -43.23
N LEU A 33 20.62 48.01 -42.49
CA LEU A 33 20.71 48.01 -41.03
C LEU A 33 19.64 48.89 -40.35
N GLY A 34 18.82 49.60 -41.12
CA GLY A 34 17.70 50.41 -40.64
C GLY A 34 18.06 51.41 -39.54
N ALA A 35 17.38 51.31 -38.39
CA ALA A 35 17.59 52.17 -37.23
C ALA A 35 18.59 51.61 -36.20
N ALA A 36 19.32 50.53 -36.51
CA ALA A 36 20.29 49.93 -35.60
C ALA A 36 21.43 50.91 -35.26
N GLN A 37 21.76 51.02 -33.97
CA GLN A 37 22.88 51.84 -33.46
C GLN A 37 24.11 51.00 -33.08
N HIS A 38 23.98 49.67 -33.06
CA HIS A 38 25.04 48.72 -32.73
C HIS A 38 24.96 47.54 -33.70
N VAL A 39 26.07 47.21 -34.34
CA VAL A 39 26.21 46.11 -35.29
C VAL A 39 27.13 45.08 -34.67
N ARG A 40 26.71 43.82 -34.67
CA ARG A 40 27.53 42.67 -34.27
C ARG A 40 27.78 41.81 -35.50
N ALA A 41 28.98 41.91 -36.07
CA ALA A 41 29.43 41.01 -37.11
C ALA A 41 29.90 39.71 -36.45
N ILE A 42 29.42 38.58 -36.96
CA ILE A 42 29.84 37.24 -36.54
C ILE A 42 30.31 36.51 -37.78
N VAL A 43 31.54 36.03 -37.77
CA VAL A 43 32.13 35.19 -38.81
C VAL A 43 32.36 33.82 -38.20
N VAL A 44 31.83 32.78 -38.81
CA VAL A 44 31.96 31.38 -38.38
C VAL A 44 32.65 30.61 -39.50
N ASP A 45 33.76 29.97 -39.20
CA ASP A 45 34.35 28.92 -40.03
C ASP A 45 34.41 27.59 -39.24
N PRO A 46 34.68 26.43 -39.88
CA PRO A 46 34.63 25.13 -39.22
C PRO A 46 35.60 24.94 -38.03
N ALA A 47 36.63 25.79 -37.89
CA ALA A 47 37.61 25.73 -36.81
C ALA A 47 37.42 26.83 -35.75
N LEU A 48 36.81 27.98 -36.09
CA LEU A 48 36.70 29.12 -35.17
C LEU A 48 35.58 30.13 -35.50
N THR A 49 35.10 30.82 -34.46
CA THR A 49 34.11 31.89 -34.55
C THR A 49 34.73 33.21 -34.09
N SER A 50 34.71 34.22 -34.94
CA SER A 50 35.16 35.59 -34.65
C SER A 50 33.98 36.54 -34.54
N ILE A 51 33.99 37.41 -33.53
CA ILE A 51 32.94 38.42 -33.31
C ILE A 51 33.57 39.81 -33.27
N ALA A 52 33.02 40.73 -34.05
CA ALA A 52 33.37 42.15 -34.02
C ALA A 52 32.13 43.00 -33.76
N GLU A 53 32.25 44.03 -32.93
CA GLU A 53 31.14 44.92 -32.56
C GLU A 53 31.45 46.37 -32.92
N LEU A 54 30.56 46.98 -33.70
CA LEU A 54 30.70 48.34 -34.22
C LEU A 54 29.50 49.18 -33.78
N ARG A 55 29.78 50.29 -33.10
CA ARG A 55 28.76 51.30 -32.79
C ARG A 55 28.59 52.24 -33.98
N LEU A 56 27.35 52.37 -34.45
CA LEU A 56 26.98 53.33 -35.48
C LEU A 56 26.61 54.68 -34.82
N PRO A 57 26.65 55.80 -35.57
CA PRO A 57 26.14 57.08 -35.08
C PRO A 57 24.67 56.97 -34.63
N ARG A 58 24.32 57.67 -33.54
CA ARG A 58 22.95 57.68 -33.01
C ARG A 58 21.96 58.13 -34.10
N ARG A 59 21.03 57.23 -34.45
CA ARG A 59 19.84 57.51 -35.26
C ARG A 59 18.62 57.42 -34.34
N ASP A 60 17.73 58.41 -34.38
CA ASP A 60 16.52 58.32 -33.56
C ASP A 60 15.59 57.22 -34.09
N ALA A 61 15.47 56.14 -33.32
CA ALA A 61 14.55 55.05 -33.57
C ALA A 61 13.18 55.43 -32.97
N PRO A 62 12.10 55.55 -33.77
CA PRO A 62 10.78 55.86 -33.21
C PRO A 62 10.31 54.70 -32.34
N PRO A 63 9.95 54.93 -31.05
CA PRO A 63 9.47 53.86 -30.20
C PRO A 63 8.09 53.36 -30.65
N ARG A 64 7.91 52.05 -30.63
CA ARG A 64 6.59 51.42 -30.75
C ARG A 64 5.78 51.73 -29.50
N ASP A 65 4.85 52.66 -29.66
CA ASP A 65 3.78 52.92 -28.69
C ASP A 65 3.09 51.61 -28.29
N ARG A 66 3.24 51.22 -27.01
CA ARG A 66 2.76 49.96 -26.41
C ARG A 66 1.34 50.06 -25.84
N ARG A 67 0.72 51.23 -25.88
CA ARG A 67 -0.67 51.40 -25.44
C ARG A 67 -1.63 50.62 -26.34
N LEU A 68 -2.76 50.21 -25.78
CA LEU A 68 -3.86 49.70 -26.59
C LEU A 68 -4.42 50.81 -27.51
N LYS A 69 -4.07 50.77 -28.80
CA LYS A 69 -4.55 51.75 -29.80
C LYS A 69 -5.93 51.41 -30.34
N ASN A 70 -6.09 50.15 -30.74
CA ASN A 70 -7.29 49.58 -31.31
C ASN A 70 -7.88 48.66 -30.25
N ALA A 71 -8.83 49.18 -29.47
CA ALA A 71 -9.68 48.34 -28.62
C ALA A 71 -10.49 47.37 -29.50
N LEU A 72 -11.02 46.31 -28.90
CA LEU A 72 -12.12 45.55 -29.48
C LEU A 72 -13.30 46.50 -29.72
N ASP A 73 -14.04 46.29 -30.81
CA ASP A 73 -15.30 46.98 -31.04
C ASP A 73 -16.32 46.53 -29.97
N PRO A 74 -16.87 47.43 -29.13
CA PRO A 74 -17.89 47.10 -28.13
C PRO A 74 -19.15 46.42 -28.70
N ALA A 75 -19.32 46.34 -30.01
CA ALA A 75 -20.43 45.68 -30.70
C ALA A 75 -20.18 44.21 -31.15
N ARG A 76 -19.08 43.53 -30.78
CA ARG A 76 -18.77 42.12 -31.22
C ARG A 76 -18.23 41.19 -30.12
N HIS A 77 -18.42 39.86 -30.30
CA HIS A 77 -18.24 38.82 -29.25
C HIS A 77 -17.70 37.47 -29.82
N LEU A 78 -16.84 36.70 -29.11
CA LEU A 78 -16.17 35.44 -29.54
C LEU A 78 -15.76 34.53 -28.32
N ALA A 79 -15.56 33.20 -28.48
CA ALA A 79 -15.05 32.29 -27.40
C ALA A 79 -14.37 30.95 -27.84
N GLU A 80 -13.61 30.32 -26.91
CA GLU A 80 -13.04 28.94 -26.95
C GLU A 80 -13.59 28.11 -25.76
N ASP A 81 -13.63 26.77 -25.87
CA ASP A 81 -14.15 25.81 -24.87
C ASP A 81 -13.26 24.55 -24.81
N ARG A 82 -12.84 24.14 -23.60
CA ARG A 82 -12.13 22.87 -23.33
C ARG A 82 -12.66 22.26 -22.03
N ARG A 83 -13.05 20.98 -22.03
CA ARG A 83 -13.64 20.33 -20.85
C ARG A 83 -13.59 18.80 -20.91
N VAL A 84 -13.64 18.18 -19.74
CA VAL A 84 -14.14 16.79 -19.56
C VAL A 84 -15.61 16.86 -19.17
N GLU A 85 -16.44 15.95 -19.68
CA GLU A 85 -17.83 15.79 -19.27
C GLU A 85 -18.23 14.30 -19.24
N GLY A 86 -19.19 13.95 -18.37
CA GLY A 86 -19.74 12.59 -18.31
C GLY A 86 -20.70 12.34 -19.48
N LEU A 87 -20.55 11.19 -20.13
CA LEU A 87 -21.30 10.80 -21.33
C LEU A 87 -22.07 9.50 -21.07
N PRO A 88 -23.35 9.57 -20.67
CA PRO A 88 -24.18 8.38 -20.45
C PRO A 88 -24.42 7.57 -21.73
N ALA A 89 -24.70 6.28 -21.58
CA ALA A 89 -25.17 5.44 -22.68
C ALA A 89 -26.42 6.06 -23.36
N GLY A 90 -26.43 6.09 -24.69
CA GLY A 90 -27.45 6.75 -25.51
C GLY A 90 -27.23 8.25 -25.75
N ALA A 91 -26.33 8.92 -25.01
CA ALA A 91 -25.99 10.32 -25.25
C ALA A 91 -25.02 10.47 -26.43
N ALA A 92 -25.07 11.63 -27.08
CA ALA A 92 -24.19 11.98 -28.20
C ALA A 92 -23.42 13.28 -27.94
N VAL A 93 -22.19 13.33 -28.42
CA VAL A 93 -21.27 14.48 -28.34
C VAL A 93 -20.80 14.85 -29.75
N VAL A 94 -20.65 16.15 -30.01
CA VAL A 94 -20.36 16.68 -31.36
C VAL A 94 -19.13 17.58 -31.33
N VAL A 95 -18.22 17.33 -32.28
CA VAL A 95 -17.11 18.21 -32.66
C VAL A 95 -17.45 18.79 -34.04
N GLU A 96 -17.61 20.10 -34.15
CA GLU A 96 -18.09 20.73 -35.39
C GLU A 96 -17.00 20.86 -36.48
N ASP A 97 -15.72 20.78 -36.10
CA ASP A 97 -14.55 20.77 -36.99
C ASP A 97 -13.45 19.89 -36.39
N VAL A 98 -13.21 18.69 -36.95
CA VAL A 98 -12.17 17.76 -36.47
C VAL A 98 -10.74 18.33 -36.63
N ALA A 99 -10.54 19.34 -37.48
CA ALA A 99 -9.23 19.97 -37.65
C ALA A 99 -8.83 20.91 -36.51
N SER A 100 -9.78 21.36 -35.68
CA SER A 100 -9.53 22.22 -34.51
C SER A 100 -10.05 21.65 -33.18
N GLY A 101 -10.95 20.66 -33.23
CA GLY A 101 -11.48 19.95 -32.07
C GLY A 101 -10.88 18.57 -31.89
N LYS A 102 -10.24 18.31 -30.74
CA LYS A 102 -9.88 16.96 -30.30
C LYS A 102 -11.02 16.32 -29.51
N LEU A 103 -11.08 14.99 -29.50
CA LEU A 103 -12.00 14.21 -28.66
C LEU A 103 -11.32 12.90 -28.23
N GLU A 104 -11.40 12.56 -26.93
CA GLU A 104 -10.92 11.27 -26.40
C GLU A 104 -11.86 10.72 -25.31
N LEU A 105 -11.90 9.39 -25.13
CA LEU A 105 -12.84 8.70 -24.24
C LEU A 105 -12.14 7.97 -23.09
N VAL A 106 -12.85 7.90 -21.95
CA VAL A 106 -12.59 6.95 -20.86
C VAL A 106 -13.87 6.15 -20.64
N ASP A 107 -13.96 5.04 -21.38
CA ASP A 107 -15.15 4.21 -21.59
C ASP A 107 -15.27 2.98 -20.66
N THR A 108 -14.23 2.72 -19.86
CA THR A 108 -14.11 1.50 -19.04
C THR A 108 -13.34 1.74 -17.75
N VAL A 109 -13.59 0.88 -16.75
CA VAL A 109 -12.78 0.82 -15.51
C VAL A 109 -11.28 0.62 -15.81
N ALA A 110 -10.94 -0.08 -16.89
CA ALA A 110 -9.55 -0.27 -17.33
C ALA A 110 -8.89 1.05 -17.76
N ARG A 111 -9.51 1.81 -18.68
CA ARG A 111 -8.98 3.12 -19.12
C ARG A 111 -8.97 4.15 -17.98
N ALA A 112 -9.94 4.10 -17.06
CA ALA A 112 -9.96 4.95 -15.88
C ALA A 112 -8.82 4.63 -14.88
N HIS A 113 -8.51 3.35 -14.68
CA HIS A 113 -7.38 2.89 -13.86
C HIS A 113 -6.03 3.31 -14.47
N GLN A 114 -5.88 3.16 -15.78
CA GLN A 114 -4.71 3.60 -16.54
C GLN A 114 -4.54 5.13 -16.51
N LEU A 115 -5.62 5.90 -16.60
CA LEU A 115 -5.59 7.36 -16.44
C LEU A 115 -5.01 7.76 -15.08
N LEU A 116 -5.52 7.18 -13.99
CA LEU A 116 -5.03 7.48 -12.63
C LEU A 116 -3.54 7.13 -12.48
N LEU A 117 -3.09 5.99 -13.01
CA LEU A 117 -1.66 5.64 -13.06
C LEU A 117 -0.82 6.61 -13.90
N THR A 118 -1.37 7.13 -15.00
CA THR A 118 -0.70 8.12 -15.88
C THR A 118 -0.59 9.49 -15.20
N LEU A 119 -1.58 9.84 -14.38
CA LEU A 119 -1.60 11.05 -13.55
C LEU A 119 -0.77 10.91 -12.26
N GLY A 120 -0.11 9.77 -12.02
CA GLY A 120 0.84 9.59 -10.92
C GLY A 120 0.28 8.96 -9.64
N ALA A 121 -0.89 8.30 -9.70
CA ALA A 121 -1.43 7.56 -8.56
C ALA A 121 -0.48 6.43 -8.07
N ASP A 122 -0.65 6.07 -6.79
CA ASP A 122 0.21 5.15 -6.03
C ASP A 122 0.50 3.81 -6.75
N GLY A 123 1.73 3.30 -6.59
CA GLY A 123 2.16 2.02 -7.16
C GLY A 123 1.30 0.81 -6.74
N ALA A 124 0.67 0.83 -5.58
CA ALA A 124 -0.28 -0.19 -5.13
C ALA A 124 -1.51 -0.30 -6.06
N LEU A 125 -1.90 0.79 -6.74
CA LEU A 125 -2.98 0.76 -7.74
C LEU A 125 -2.64 -0.19 -8.89
N ARG A 126 -1.35 -0.27 -9.26
CA ARG A 126 -0.85 -1.21 -10.28
C ARG A 126 -0.85 -2.65 -9.78
N GLU A 127 -0.57 -2.91 -8.50
CA GLU A 127 -0.65 -4.26 -7.92
C GLU A 127 -2.08 -4.82 -7.95
N LEU A 128 -3.06 -4.00 -7.57
CA LEU A 128 -4.48 -4.37 -7.67
C LEU A 128 -5.06 -4.23 -9.09
N GLY A 129 -4.24 -4.06 -10.14
CA GLY A 129 -4.68 -3.92 -11.53
C GLY A 129 -5.59 -5.05 -12.04
N PHE A 130 -5.58 -6.23 -11.39
CA PHE A 130 -6.50 -7.34 -11.66
C PHE A 130 -7.99 -6.97 -11.50
N VAL A 131 -8.33 -5.91 -10.75
CA VAL A 131 -9.72 -5.45 -10.61
C VAL A 131 -10.33 -5.00 -11.93
N THR A 132 -9.54 -4.45 -12.85
CA THR A 132 -10.00 -4.07 -14.20
C THR A 132 -10.49 -5.28 -15.00
N THR A 133 -9.87 -6.44 -14.77
CA THR A 133 -10.20 -7.73 -15.38
C THR A 133 -11.14 -8.60 -14.54
N TRP A 134 -11.65 -8.13 -13.39
CA TRP A 134 -12.39 -8.95 -12.41
C TRP A 134 -13.53 -9.77 -13.03
N HIS A 135 -14.27 -9.16 -13.97
CA HIS A 135 -15.35 -9.79 -14.73
C HIS A 135 -14.94 -11.04 -15.52
N LYS A 136 -13.66 -11.16 -15.94
CA LYS A 136 -13.11 -12.29 -16.69
C LYS A 136 -12.61 -13.43 -15.79
N LEU A 137 -12.36 -13.15 -14.51
CA LEU A 137 -11.86 -14.13 -13.56
C LEU A 137 -12.94 -15.17 -13.22
N SER A 138 -12.55 -16.43 -13.09
CA SER A 138 -13.38 -17.49 -12.51
C SER A 138 -13.63 -17.25 -11.01
N ASP A 139 -14.65 -17.91 -10.44
CA ASP A 139 -14.96 -17.78 -9.00
C ASP A 139 -13.78 -18.20 -8.10
N ALA A 140 -13.02 -19.23 -8.50
CA ALA A 140 -11.81 -19.66 -7.81
C ALA A 140 -10.71 -18.58 -7.83
N GLU A 141 -10.46 -17.94 -8.97
CA GLU A 141 -9.50 -16.84 -9.08
C GLU A 141 -9.97 -15.60 -8.29
N ARG A 142 -11.27 -15.28 -8.31
CA ARG A 142 -11.85 -14.19 -7.50
C ARG A 142 -11.63 -14.43 -6.02
N ARG A 143 -11.87 -15.66 -5.53
CA ARG A 143 -11.62 -16.04 -4.13
C ARG A 143 -10.14 -15.97 -3.75
N ALA A 144 -9.25 -16.50 -4.60
CA ALA A 144 -7.80 -16.47 -4.35
C ALA A 144 -7.26 -15.02 -4.34
N ARG A 145 -7.69 -14.17 -5.28
CA ARG A 145 -7.38 -12.73 -5.28
C ARG A 145 -7.95 -12.06 -4.03
N TYR A 146 -9.20 -12.30 -3.69
CA TYR A 146 -9.83 -11.71 -2.51
C TYR A 146 -9.13 -12.12 -1.21
N ALA A 147 -8.80 -13.41 -1.02
CA ALA A 147 -8.14 -13.90 0.19
C ALA A 147 -6.75 -13.29 0.44
N ARG A 148 -6.08 -12.83 -0.63
CA ARG A 148 -4.79 -12.11 -0.59
C ARG A 148 -4.93 -10.59 -0.48
N TYR A 149 -5.96 -10.01 -1.10
CA TYR A 149 -6.14 -8.55 -1.25
C TYR A 149 -7.35 -7.96 -0.51
N ALA A 150 -7.94 -8.69 0.46
CA ALA A 150 -9.08 -8.23 1.25
C ALA A 150 -8.74 -6.99 2.09
N CYS A 151 -9.27 -5.84 1.67
CA CYS A 151 -9.16 -4.53 2.29
C CYS A 151 -10.39 -3.66 1.97
N HIS A 152 -10.56 -2.55 2.68
CA HIS A 152 -11.67 -1.61 2.54
C HIS A 152 -11.91 -1.13 1.09
N GLU A 153 -10.84 -0.83 0.37
CA GLU A 153 -10.82 -0.43 -1.04
C GLU A 153 -11.47 -1.50 -1.92
N LEU A 154 -11.05 -2.77 -1.77
CA LEU A 154 -11.60 -3.89 -2.52
C LEU A 154 -13.02 -4.25 -2.05
N HIS A 155 -13.35 -4.09 -0.77
CA HIS A 155 -14.70 -4.32 -0.26
C HIS A 155 -15.71 -3.33 -0.88
N LEU A 156 -15.33 -2.05 -0.98
CA LEU A 156 -16.16 -1.02 -1.61
C LEU A 156 -16.26 -1.26 -3.13
N PHE A 157 -15.14 -1.58 -3.80
CA PHE A 157 -15.14 -1.93 -5.21
C PHE A 157 -16.10 -3.09 -5.51
N LEU A 158 -16.05 -4.17 -4.72
CA LEU A 158 -16.94 -5.32 -4.89
C LEU A 158 -18.40 -4.99 -4.53
N ARG A 159 -18.66 -4.15 -3.52
CA ARG A 159 -20.02 -3.69 -3.15
C ARG A 159 -20.77 -3.04 -4.33
N PHE A 160 -20.06 -2.34 -5.22
CA PHE A 160 -20.63 -1.73 -6.43
C PHE A 160 -20.45 -2.57 -7.71
N LYS A 161 -19.28 -3.19 -7.91
CA LYS A 161 -18.90 -3.83 -9.20
C LYS A 161 -19.13 -5.34 -9.26
N ASP A 162 -19.27 -6.02 -8.13
CA ASP A 162 -19.72 -7.43 -8.07
C ASP A 162 -20.57 -7.65 -6.80
N PRO A 163 -21.80 -7.08 -6.73
CA PRO A 163 -22.63 -7.16 -5.53
C PRO A 163 -23.00 -8.59 -5.12
N ALA A 164 -22.98 -9.53 -6.08
CA ALA A 164 -23.22 -10.95 -5.84
C ALA A 164 -22.04 -11.58 -5.08
N PHE A 165 -20.80 -11.39 -5.54
CA PHE A 165 -19.61 -11.82 -4.80
C PHE A 165 -19.48 -11.10 -3.46
N PHE A 166 -19.80 -9.80 -3.39
CA PHE A 166 -19.84 -9.05 -2.14
C PHE A 166 -20.79 -9.70 -1.12
N ALA A 167 -22.04 -9.98 -1.52
CA ALA A 167 -23.04 -10.59 -0.64
C ALA A 167 -22.69 -12.04 -0.23
N ALA A 168 -22.08 -12.82 -1.13
CA ALA A 168 -21.74 -14.23 -0.90
C ALA A 168 -20.41 -14.46 -0.16
N VAL A 169 -19.46 -13.53 -0.24
CA VAL A 169 -18.07 -13.72 0.25
C VAL A 169 -17.65 -12.65 1.24
N VAL A 170 -17.85 -11.38 0.90
CA VAL A 170 -17.34 -10.24 1.69
C VAL A 170 -18.21 -9.97 2.91
N LYS A 171 -19.53 -9.85 2.73
CA LYS A 171 -20.47 -9.53 3.82
C LYS A 171 -20.48 -10.58 4.96
N PRO A 172 -20.47 -11.91 4.70
CA PRO A 172 -20.36 -12.91 5.76
C PRO A 172 -19.04 -12.85 6.54
N TYR A 173 -17.93 -12.54 5.85
CA TYR A 173 -16.64 -12.38 6.50
C TYR A 173 -16.57 -11.13 7.39
N LEU A 174 -17.05 -9.99 6.89
CA LEU A 174 -17.12 -8.73 7.65
C LEU A 174 -17.98 -8.85 8.91
N ALA A 175 -19.01 -9.71 8.91
CA ALA A 175 -19.82 -9.98 10.11
C ALA A 175 -18.96 -10.50 11.27
N HIS A 176 -17.86 -11.22 10.98
CA HIS A 176 -16.91 -11.75 11.95
C HIS A 176 -15.65 -10.90 12.16
N LYS A 177 -15.58 -9.70 11.60
CA LYS A 177 -14.58 -8.68 11.96
C LYS A 177 -14.64 -8.41 13.48
N ARG A 178 -13.50 -8.46 14.16
CA ARG A 178 -13.40 -8.20 15.61
C ARG A 178 -13.73 -6.74 15.92
N ASP A 179 -12.92 -5.82 15.39
CA ASP A 179 -12.97 -4.40 15.69
C ASP A 179 -13.51 -3.64 14.46
N LYS A 180 -14.84 -3.53 14.36
CA LYS A 180 -15.55 -2.95 13.20
C LYS A 180 -15.45 -1.42 13.16
N THR A 181 -14.87 -0.91 12.08
CA THR A 181 -14.80 0.52 11.75
C THR A 181 -16.14 1.06 11.21
N PHE A 182 -16.22 2.37 10.96
CA PHE A 182 -17.36 2.98 10.27
C PHE A 182 -17.68 2.27 8.95
N LEU A 183 -16.67 2.03 8.11
CA LEU A 183 -16.90 1.44 6.79
C LEU A 183 -17.37 -0.02 6.89
N ASP A 184 -16.87 -0.80 7.86
CA ASP A 184 -17.38 -2.16 8.09
C ASP A 184 -18.86 -2.15 8.46
N ARG A 185 -19.29 -1.22 9.32
CA ARG A 185 -20.70 -1.05 9.70
C ARG A 185 -21.56 -0.66 8.50
N TRP A 186 -21.13 0.32 7.72
CA TRP A 186 -21.82 0.74 6.50
C TRP A 186 -21.93 -0.38 5.47
N LEU A 187 -20.85 -1.14 5.25
CA LEU A 187 -20.83 -2.30 4.34
C LEU A 187 -21.70 -3.47 4.81
N LEU A 188 -21.91 -3.60 6.12
CA LEU A 188 -22.84 -4.58 6.71
C LEU A 188 -24.31 -4.12 6.68
N ASP A 189 -24.57 -2.85 6.34
CA ASP A 189 -25.87 -2.18 6.46
C ASP A 189 -26.35 -2.05 7.93
N ASP A 190 -25.41 -1.92 8.88
CA ASP A 190 -25.67 -1.59 10.29
C ASP A 190 -26.03 -0.09 10.46
N ASP A 191 -26.63 0.29 11.60
CA ASP A 191 -26.82 1.71 11.95
C ASP A 191 -25.47 2.41 12.20
N VAL A 192 -25.26 3.51 11.47
CA VAL A 192 -24.08 4.38 11.56
C VAL A 192 -24.40 5.78 12.11
N SER A 193 -25.63 6.02 12.59
CA SER A 193 -26.08 7.34 13.09
C SER A 193 -25.21 7.92 14.21
N ALA A 194 -24.56 7.07 15.01
CA ALA A 194 -23.60 7.48 16.05
C ALA A 194 -22.40 8.28 15.52
N TRP A 195 -22.04 8.14 14.24
CA TRP A 195 -20.97 8.92 13.61
C TRP A 195 -21.39 10.34 13.21
N LEU A 196 -22.60 10.79 13.54
CA LEU A 196 -22.99 12.21 13.46
C LEU A 196 -22.56 13.04 14.67
N GLU A 197 -22.16 12.41 15.78
CA GLU A 197 -21.57 13.11 16.93
C GLU A 197 -20.24 13.77 16.52
N PRO A 198 -19.97 15.04 16.86
CA PRO A 198 -18.92 15.83 16.18
C PRO A 198 -17.52 15.21 16.22
N TRP A 199 -17.11 14.61 17.34
CA TRP A 199 -15.83 13.90 17.49
C TRP A 199 -15.73 12.65 16.60
N ALA A 200 -16.82 11.90 16.45
CA ALA A 200 -16.86 10.72 15.59
C ALA A 200 -16.90 11.12 14.11
N PHE A 201 -17.70 12.14 13.78
CA PHE A 201 -17.82 12.71 12.44
C PHE A 201 -16.48 13.29 11.94
N GLY A 202 -15.79 14.07 12.79
CA GLY A 202 -14.54 14.74 12.44
C GLY A 202 -13.40 13.80 12.04
N ARG A 203 -13.46 12.55 12.47
CA ARG A 203 -12.49 11.48 12.16
C ARG A 203 -12.77 10.74 10.85
N LEU A 204 -13.97 10.83 10.30
CA LEU A 204 -14.30 10.24 9.00
C LEU A 204 -13.58 10.99 7.88
N ASN A 205 -13.09 10.28 6.86
CA ASN A 205 -12.57 10.89 5.64
C ASN A 205 -13.69 11.41 4.71
N ALA A 206 -13.36 12.09 3.60
CA ALA A 206 -14.36 12.72 2.74
C ALA A 206 -15.38 11.73 2.16
N LEU A 207 -14.93 10.55 1.71
CA LEU A 207 -15.79 9.47 1.24
C LEU A 207 -16.68 8.93 2.35
N GLU A 208 -16.12 8.62 3.53
CA GLU A 208 -16.87 8.07 4.65
C GLU A 208 -18.00 9.01 5.10
N ARG A 209 -17.77 10.33 5.10
CA ARG A 209 -18.81 11.34 5.34
C ARG A 209 -19.95 11.25 4.31
N ILE A 210 -19.65 11.01 3.03
CA ILE A 210 -20.65 10.82 1.97
C ILE A 210 -21.45 9.53 2.18
N LEU A 211 -20.79 8.44 2.57
CA LEU A 211 -21.44 7.16 2.86
C LEU A 211 -22.38 7.28 4.08
N LEU A 212 -21.96 8.00 5.12
CA LEU A 212 -22.80 8.35 6.28
C LEU A 212 -24.00 9.22 5.85
N ALA A 213 -23.78 10.21 5.00
CA ALA A 213 -24.81 11.11 4.48
C ALA A 213 -25.84 10.40 3.58
N ARG A 214 -25.42 9.34 2.86
CA ARG A 214 -26.28 8.45 2.08
C ARG A 214 -27.07 7.48 2.97
N ALA A 215 -26.48 6.98 4.05
CA ALA A 215 -27.16 6.11 5.02
C ALA A 215 -28.16 6.87 5.91
N VAL A 216 -27.83 8.09 6.34
CA VAL A 216 -28.62 8.89 7.29
C VAL A 216 -29.13 10.16 6.61
N ALA A 217 -30.24 10.02 5.87
CA ALA A 217 -30.79 11.06 4.99
C ALA A 217 -30.89 12.48 5.58
N PRO A 218 -31.24 12.72 6.87
CA PRO A 218 -31.21 14.07 7.45
C PRO A 218 -29.85 14.78 7.41
N ALA A 219 -28.74 14.04 7.33
CA ALA A 219 -27.38 14.58 7.23
C ALA A 219 -26.96 14.90 5.78
N ARG A 220 -27.72 14.47 4.76
CA ARG A 220 -27.37 14.65 3.34
C ARG A 220 -27.08 16.13 3.03
N ALA A 221 -28.00 17.03 3.37
CA ALA A 221 -27.83 18.45 3.11
C ALA A 221 -26.64 19.11 3.84
N SER A 222 -26.38 18.74 5.11
CA SER A 222 -25.29 19.32 5.90
C SER A 222 -23.91 18.83 5.45
N VAL A 223 -23.79 17.55 5.05
CA VAL A 223 -22.54 16.97 4.54
C VAL A 223 -22.24 17.42 3.11
N THR A 224 -23.24 17.42 2.21
CA THR A 224 -23.08 17.97 0.85
C THR A 224 -22.66 19.44 0.90
N ARG A 225 -23.20 20.20 1.87
CA ARG A 225 -22.72 21.56 2.13
C ARG A 225 -21.30 21.59 2.68
N LEU A 226 -20.96 20.78 3.68
CA LEU A 226 -19.61 20.75 4.27
C LEU A 226 -18.54 20.49 3.21
N LEU A 227 -18.76 19.55 2.29
CA LEU A 227 -17.83 19.22 1.21
C LEU A 227 -17.80 20.31 0.14
N GLY A 228 -18.91 21.01 -0.11
CA GLY A 228 -18.95 22.23 -0.91
C GLY A 228 -18.10 23.34 -0.29
N ASP A 229 -18.39 23.72 0.97
CA ASP A 229 -17.64 24.69 1.76
C ASP A 229 -16.13 24.31 1.81
N ALA A 230 -15.77 23.03 1.94
CA ALA A 230 -14.37 22.59 1.95
C ALA A 230 -13.67 22.76 0.59
N VAL A 231 -14.31 22.33 -0.51
CA VAL A 231 -13.76 22.51 -1.87
C VAL A 231 -13.67 23.98 -2.26
N ASP A 232 -14.59 24.82 -1.79
CA ASP A 232 -14.53 26.27 -1.96
C ASP A 232 -13.36 26.94 -1.19
N LEU A 233 -12.58 26.21 -0.38
CA LEU A 233 -11.32 26.69 0.20
C LEU A 233 -10.09 26.36 -0.66
N ILE A 234 -10.21 25.41 -1.58
CA ILE A 234 -9.11 24.97 -2.44
C ILE A 234 -8.89 26.04 -3.51
N PRO A 235 -7.67 26.62 -3.65
CA PRO A 235 -7.38 27.54 -4.73
C PRO A 235 -7.57 26.85 -6.09
N PRO A 236 -8.31 27.44 -7.05
CA PRO A 236 -8.39 26.89 -8.39
C PRO A 236 -7.00 26.83 -9.06
N ASP A 237 -6.67 25.69 -9.67
CA ASP A 237 -5.48 25.53 -10.53
C ASP A 237 -5.91 25.28 -11.99
N PRO A 238 -6.13 26.34 -12.80
CA PRO A 238 -6.46 26.18 -14.21
C PRO A 238 -5.34 25.56 -15.05
N GLU A 239 -4.08 25.63 -14.60
CA GLU A 239 -2.96 24.98 -15.29
C GLU A 239 -2.95 23.48 -14.98
N GLY A 240 -3.34 23.08 -13.77
CA GLY A 240 -3.67 21.71 -13.39
C GLY A 240 -4.83 21.16 -14.21
N ASP A 241 -5.96 21.87 -14.25
CA ASP A 241 -7.14 21.49 -15.03
C ASP A 241 -6.82 21.34 -16.52
N ALA A 242 -6.05 22.26 -17.10
CA ALA A 242 -5.56 22.16 -18.47
C ALA A 242 -4.66 20.92 -18.66
N ARG A 243 -3.71 20.66 -17.77
CA ARG A 243 -2.84 19.46 -17.81
C ARG A 243 -3.63 18.16 -17.67
N LEU A 244 -4.71 18.11 -16.88
CA LEU A 244 -5.59 16.95 -16.79
C LEU A 244 -6.30 16.67 -18.14
N VAL A 245 -6.86 17.72 -18.76
CA VAL A 245 -7.51 17.64 -20.09
C VAL A 245 -6.49 17.28 -21.18
N ASP A 246 -5.32 17.90 -21.19
CA ASP A 246 -4.28 17.65 -22.19
C ASP A 246 -3.62 16.27 -22.02
N THR A 247 -3.55 15.73 -20.80
CA THR A 247 -3.10 14.34 -20.56
C THR A 247 -4.12 13.33 -21.09
N LEU A 248 -5.42 13.57 -20.87
CA LEU A 248 -6.51 12.77 -21.45
C LEU A 248 -6.46 12.79 -22.99
N LEU A 249 -6.42 13.97 -23.59
CA LEU A 249 -6.36 14.13 -25.05
C LEU A 249 -5.04 13.62 -25.64
N GLY A 250 -3.94 13.67 -24.88
CA GLY A 250 -2.60 13.29 -25.31
C GLY A 250 -2.29 11.80 -25.25
N ALA A 251 -2.97 11.03 -24.38
CA ALA A 251 -2.79 9.58 -24.28
C ALA A 251 -3.00 8.85 -25.62
N SER A 252 -3.94 9.35 -26.43
CA SER A 252 -4.24 8.87 -27.79
C SER A 252 -3.02 8.75 -28.72
N ALA A 253 -2.04 9.65 -28.57
CA ALA A 253 -0.85 9.72 -29.42
C ALA A 253 0.22 8.65 -29.10
N LEU A 254 0.10 7.95 -27.97
CA LEU A 254 0.99 6.85 -27.57
C LEU A 254 0.40 5.46 -27.86
N GLU A 255 -0.93 5.36 -27.99
CA GLU A 255 -1.64 4.09 -28.24
C GLU A 255 -2.11 3.91 -29.68
N GLY A 256 -2.01 4.94 -30.54
CA GLY A 256 -2.30 4.87 -31.97
C GLY A 256 -3.78 4.65 -32.33
N GLY A 257 -4.70 4.71 -31.36
CA GLY A 257 -6.09 4.28 -31.49
C GLY A 257 -7.15 5.32 -31.16
N GLY A 258 -6.79 6.62 -31.08
CA GLY A 258 -7.72 7.70 -30.70
C GLY A 258 -8.92 7.83 -31.65
N VAL A 259 -10.04 8.37 -31.14
CA VAL A 259 -11.34 8.39 -31.83
C VAL A 259 -11.28 9.06 -33.21
N ALA A 260 -10.45 10.10 -33.38
CA ALA A 260 -10.26 10.77 -34.66
C ALA A 260 -9.52 9.91 -35.70
N ALA A 261 -8.58 9.06 -35.29
CA ALA A 261 -7.81 8.19 -36.18
C ALA A 261 -8.68 7.05 -36.77
N GLN A 262 -9.68 6.58 -36.01
CA GLN A 262 -10.66 5.60 -36.50
C GLN A 262 -11.73 6.22 -37.43
N ALA A 263 -11.75 7.55 -37.57
CA ALA A 263 -12.83 8.28 -38.23
C ALA A 263 -12.44 8.90 -39.59
N MET A 264 -11.17 8.78 -40.02
CA MET A 264 -10.70 9.30 -41.31
C MET A 264 -10.82 8.23 -42.42
N PRO A 265 -11.33 8.58 -43.63
CA PRO A 265 -11.26 7.69 -44.79
C PRO A 265 -9.81 7.52 -45.27
N GLN A 266 -9.47 6.35 -45.84
CA GLN A 266 -8.15 6.10 -46.43
C GLN A 266 -7.79 7.04 -47.60
N GLU A 267 -8.77 7.76 -48.16
CA GLU A 267 -8.58 8.76 -49.22
C GLU A 267 -8.12 10.14 -48.67
N ALA A 268 -7.95 10.29 -47.35
CA ALA A 268 -7.52 11.54 -46.71
C ALA A 268 -6.00 11.66 -46.50
N ASP A 269 -5.25 10.55 -46.49
CA ASP A 269 -3.79 10.54 -46.24
C ASP A 269 -3.01 11.29 -47.34
N GLU A 270 -3.47 11.21 -48.60
CA GLU A 270 -2.85 11.88 -49.76
C GLU A 270 -2.81 13.43 -49.67
N LEU A 271 -3.51 14.03 -48.70
CA LEU A 271 -3.52 15.49 -48.47
C LEU A 271 -2.58 15.96 -47.34
N PHE A 272 -1.96 15.04 -46.59
CA PHE A 272 -0.92 15.36 -45.62
C PHE A 272 0.50 14.95 -46.08
N ASP A 273 0.61 14.08 -47.09
CA ASP A 273 1.87 13.52 -47.59
C ASP A 273 2.61 14.43 -48.61
N MET A 274 2.65 15.74 -48.32
CA MET A 274 3.17 16.78 -49.23
C MET A 274 4.23 17.70 -48.60
N GLU A 275 4.97 17.23 -47.59
CA GLU A 275 6.18 17.92 -47.11
C GLU A 275 7.31 16.99 -46.60
N ASP A 276 7.46 15.77 -47.15
CA ASP A 276 8.73 15.02 -47.10
C ASP A 276 9.38 14.93 -48.50
N HIS A 277 10.53 15.59 -48.65
CA HIS A 277 11.47 15.42 -49.76
C HIS A 277 12.91 15.26 -49.23
N GLY A 278 13.11 14.26 -48.38
CA GLY A 278 13.87 13.06 -48.77
C GLY A 278 15.40 13.16 -48.91
N VAL A 279 16.08 12.18 -48.29
CA VAL A 279 17.38 11.65 -48.72
C VAL A 279 17.32 10.13 -48.62
N GLU A 280 17.83 9.43 -49.63
CA GLU A 280 17.82 7.96 -49.72
C GLU A 280 18.85 7.28 -48.78
N GLU A 281 18.77 5.95 -48.68
CA GLU A 281 19.53 5.11 -47.77
C GLU A 281 21.04 5.01 -48.10
N GLU A 282 21.89 4.88 -47.07
CA GLU A 282 23.19 4.20 -47.18
C GLU A 282 23.45 3.30 -45.95
N GLU A 283 23.96 2.09 -46.18
CA GLU A 283 24.13 1.06 -45.14
C GLU A 283 25.26 1.39 -44.13
N ALA A 284 24.91 1.54 -42.85
CA ALA A 284 25.89 1.61 -41.76
C ALA A 284 25.88 0.32 -40.91
N LYS A 285 26.93 -0.51 -41.06
CA LYS A 285 27.03 -1.82 -40.40
C LYS A 285 27.21 -1.72 -38.89
N GLU A 286 26.40 -2.46 -38.16
CA GLU A 286 26.47 -2.61 -36.71
C GLU A 286 27.81 -3.28 -36.31
N TYR A 287 28.57 -2.63 -35.41
CA TYR A 287 29.84 -3.13 -34.90
C TYR A 287 29.73 -3.42 -33.41
N ASP A 288 29.95 -4.69 -33.06
CA ASP A 288 29.91 -5.22 -31.71
C ASP A 288 30.94 -4.54 -30.78
N ALA A 289 30.49 -4.02 -29.63
CA ALA A 289 31.29 -3.18 -28.74
C ALA A 289 31.16 -3.58 -27.26
N ALA A 290 32.00 -4.55 -26.84
CA ALA A 290 31.97 -5.12 -25.50
C ALA A 290 32.20 -4.09 -24.35
N PRO A 291 31.56 -4.27 -23.17
CA PRO A 291 31.60 -3.29 -22.07
C PRO A 291 32.96 -3.21 -21.37
N ALA A 292 33.66 -2.08 -21.56
CA ALA A 292 34.98 -1.83 -20.98
C ALA A 292 34.94 -1.36 -19.51
N LYS A 293 35.66 -2.07 -18.63
CA LYS A 293 35.79 -1.76 -17.19
C LYS A 293 36.54 -0.45 -16.93
N LYS A 294 35.99 0.43 -16.08
CA LYS A 294 36.74 1.49 -15.34
C LYS A 294 36.32 1.41 -13.87
N ALA A 295 37.16 1.08 -12.88
CA ALA A 295 38.49 1.57 -12.49
C ALA A 295 38.46 2.84 -11.61
N LYS A 296 39.08 2.77 -10.44
CA LYS A 296 39.04 3.80 -9.38
C LYS A 296 39.92 5.01 -9.71
N GLY A 297 39.40 6.22 -9.50
CA GLY A 297 40.17 7.48 -9.44
C GLY A 297 40.02 8.18 -8.09
N ARG A 298 41.08 8.81 -7.58
CA ARG A 298 41.09 9.55 -6.29
C ARG A 298 41.29 11.04 -6.54
N SER A 299 40.55 11.89 -5.83
CA SER A 299 40.90 13.30 -5.60
C SER A 299 41.16 13.55 -4.10
N ARG A 300 41.81 14.67 -3.75
CA ARG A 300 42.41 14.85 -2.41
C ARG A 300 42.60 16.34 -2.03
N ALA A 301 41.73 16.86 -1.16
CA ALA A 301 41.88 18.09 -0.38
C ALA A 301 40.77 18.13 0.69
N ALA A 302 40.91 18.72 1.89
CA ALA A 302 42.09 19.11 2.67
C ALA A 302 41.71 19.05 4.17
N LYS A 303 42.69 19.13 5.09
CA LYS A 303 42.45 19.08 6.56
C LYS A 303 42.02 20.44 7.13
N LEU A 304 41.13 20.40 8.12
CA LEU A 304 41.33 21.12 9.40
C LEU A 304 40.67 20.33 10.54
N ASP A 305 41.20 20.41 11.76
CA ASP A 305 40.80 19.54 12.88
C ASP A 305 39.79 20.24 13.84
N SER A 306 38.85 19.48 14.40
CA SER A 306 38.21 19.80 15.70
C SER A 306 37.68 18.52 16.38
N PHE A 307 37.57 18.55 17.72
CA PHE A 307 37.06 17.44 18.54
C PHE A 307 35.54 17.55 18.72
N GLY A 308 34.82 16.42 18.61
CA GLY A 308 33.41 16.33 19.00
C GLY A 308 32.73 15.07 18.45
N GLY A 309 32.40 14.11 19.31
CA GLY A 309 31.69 12.87 18.93
C GLY A 309 30.18 12.97 19.20
N PRO A 310 29.30 12.60 18.24
CA PRO A 310 27.86 12.50 18.45
C PRO A 310 27.42 11.10 18.93
N PRO A 311 26.23 10.96 19.54
CA PRO A 311 25.67 9.67 19.95
C PRO A 311 25.12 8.86 18.75
N GLY A 312 24.79 7.58 19.00
CA GLY A 312 24.42 6.62 17.95
C GLY A 312 23.06 6.86 17.29
N GLY A 313 22.99 6.61 15.97
CA GLY A 313 21.75 6.45 15.22
C GLY A 313 21.45 4.97 14.93
N ALA A 314 20.18 4.63 14.77
CA ALA A 314 19.74 3.28 14.43
C ALA A 314 20.04 2.92 12.96
N PRO A 315 20.27 1.63 12.62
CA PRO A 315 20.43 1.20 11.23
C PRO A 315 19.09 1.26 10.46
N MET A 316 19.16 1.62 9.18
CA MET A 316 18.00 1.56 8.28
C MET A 316 17.56 0.12 8.01
N PRO A 317 16.26 -0.14 7.79
CA PRO A 317 15.78 -1.44 7.34
C PRO A 317 16.22 -1.73 5.88
N PRO A 318 16.36 -3.01 5.49
CA PRO A 318 16.57 -3.38 4.09
C PRO A 318 15.29 -3.19 3.26
N PRO A 319 15.41 -3.03 1.92
CA PRO A 319 14.24 -2.98 1.04
C PRO A 319 13.46 -4.32 1.04
N PRO A 320 12.14 -4.29 0.75
CA PRO A 320 11.33 -5.51 0.65
C PRO A 320 11.76 -6.37 -0.54
N ALA A 321 11.61 -7.69 -0.40
CA ALA A 321 11.86 -8.63 -1.49
C ALA A 321 10.70 -8.58 -2.49
N ALA A 322 10.99 -8.35 -3.77
CA ALA A 322 10.00 -8.41 -4.83
C ALA A 322 9.55 -9.86 -5.07
N PRO A 323 8.25 -10.13 -5.33
CA PRO A 323 7.79 -11.46 -5.70
C PRO A 323 8.27 -11.83 -7.11
N MET A 324 8.77 -13.06 -7.27
CA MET A 324 9.05 -13.61 -8.61
C MET A 324 7.74 -13.85 -9.35
N MET A 325 7.44 -13.00 -10.33
CA MET A 325 6.37 -13.23 -11.31
C MET A 325 6.88 -14.24 -12.34
N ALA A 326 6.32 -15.45 -12.36
CA ALA A 326 6.54 -16.39 -13.45
C ALA A 326 5.81 -15.89 -14.72
N MET A 327 6.55 -15.66 -15.80
CA MET A 327 5.95 -15.40 -17.12
C MET A 327 5.70 -16.72 -17.86
N PRO A 328 4.61 -16.86 -18.63
CA PRO A 328 4.39 -18.05 -19.46
C PRO A 328 5.34 -18.03 -20.67
N MET A 329 6.25 -18.99 -20.78
CA MET A 329 7.02 -19.22 -22.01
C MET A 329 6.17 -19.96 -23.04
N ALA A 330 5.37 -19.23 -23.81
CA ALA A 330 4.47 -19.81 -24.80
C ALA A 330 4.29 -19.01 -26.11
N GLU A 331 5.24 -18.16 -26.52
CA GLU A 331 5.25 -17.58 -27.88
C GLU A 331 6.63 -16.99 -28.30
N ALA A 332 7.66 -17.84 -28.35
CA ALA A 332 9.03 -17.42 -28.74
C ALA A 332 9.86 -18.55 -29.40
N SER A 333 9.32 -19.22 -30.42
CA SER A 333 10.00 -20.34 -31.12
C SER A 333 9.79 -20.30 -32.63
N ALA A 334 10.24 -19.22 -33.27
CA ALA A 334 10.11 -19.03 -34.73
C ALA A 334 11.27 -18.30 -35.44
N THR A 335 12.41 -18.08 -34.77
CA THR A 335 13.65 -17.56 -35.42
C THR A 335 14.89 -17.85 -34.58
N LEU A 336 15.68 -18.87 -34.96
CA LEU A 336 17.15 -19.01 -34.78
C LEU A 336 17.62 -20.43 -35.14
N ALA A 337 17.54 -20.80 -36.42
CA ALA A 337 18.15 -22.04 -36.93
C ALA A 337 19.69 -21.86 -37.03
N GLY A 338 20.39 -22.01 -35.90
CA GLY A 338 21.74 -21.43 -35.70
C GLY A 338 22.82 -22.30 -35.05
N GLY A 339 22.68 -23.63 -34.99
CA GLY A 339 23.85 -24.53 -34.90
C GLY A 339 24.60 -24.67 -33.56
N TYR A 340 23.92 -24.79 -32.42
CA TYR A 340 24.50 -25.34 -31.17
C TYR A 340 23.55 -26.34 -30.48
N ALA A 341 23.11 -27.37 -31.22
CA ALA A 341 22.17 -28.39 -30.78
C ALA A 341 22.83 -29.52 -29.94
N GLY A 342 23.52 -29.15 -28.85
CA GLY A 342 24.21 -30.09 -27.94
C GLY A 342 23.96 -29.80 -26.47
N ASP A 343 24.32 -28.60 -26.00
CA ASP A 343 24.19 -28.23 -24.57
C ASP A 343 22.74 -27.96 -24.12
N PHE A 344 21.82 -27.63 -25.05
CA PHE A 344 20.46 -27.24 -24.67
C PHE A 344 19.57 -28.42 -24.24
N ASP A 345 19.69 -29.59 -24.87
CA ASP A 345 18.88 -30.76 -24.51
C ASP A 345 19.31 -31.33 -23.14
N ASP A 346 20.61 -31.37 -22.85
CA ASP A 346 21.13 -31.75 -21.52
C ASP A 346 20.73 -30.74 -20.44
N ALA A 347 20.74 -29.43 -20.74
CA ALA A 347 20.26 -28.40 -19.81
C ALA A 347 18.75 -28.47 -19.55
N ILE A 348 17.95 -28.81 -20.57
CA ILE A 348 16.50 -29.04 -20.43
C ILE A 348 16.24 -30.35 -19.66
N ALA A 349 17.05 -31.39 -19.86
CA ALA A 349 16.95 -32.64 -19.10
C ALA A 349 17.31 -32.45 -17.62
N ASP A 350 18.38 -31.71 -17.31
CA ASP A 350 18.80 -31.32 -15.95
C ASP A 350 17.78 -30.41 -15.28
N LEU A 351 17.19 -29.45 -15.99
CA LEU A 351 16.06 -28.66 -15.47
C LEU A 351 14.84 -29.55 -15.18
N ALA A 352 14.43 -30.40 -16.11
CA ALA A 352 13.31 -31.32 -15.91
C ALA A 352 13.59 -32.38 -14.83
N GLU A 353 14.85 -32.72 -14.54
CA GLU A 353 15.25 -33.59 -13.43
C GLU A 353 15.25 -32.85 -12.08
N ARG A 354 15.63 -31.57 -12.07
CA ARG A 354 15.50 -30.68 -10.90
C ARG A 354 14.04 -30.35 -10.57
N GLU A 355 13.16 -30.24 -11.57
CA GLU A 355 11.70 -30.14 -11.37
C GLU A 355 11.07 -31.45 -10.88
N ARG A 356 11.71 -32.60 -11.14
CA ARG A 356 11.32 -33.91 -10.58
C ARG A 356 11.91 -34.19 -9.19
N ALA A 357 12.90 -33.41 -8.74
CA ALA A 357 13.49 -33.56 -7.41
C ALA A 357 12.62 -32.84 -6.36
N GLU A 358 12.02 -33.60 -5.43
CA GLU A 358 11.18 -32.99 -4.40
C GLU A 358 11.95 -31.99 -3.53
N PRO A 359 11.36 -30.82 -3.21
CA PRO A 359 12.04 -29.79 -2.44
C PRO A 359 12.34 -30.26 -1.02
N LEU A 360 13.64 -30.33 -0.70
CA LEU A 360 14.16 -30.56 0.65
C LEU A 360 13.70 -29.47 1.64
N TYR A 361 14.05 -29.65 2.92
CA TYR A 361 13.68 -28.75 4.03
C TYR A 361 13.73 -27.26 3.66
N ARG A 362 12.56 -26.65 3.54
CA ARG A 362 12.38 -25.20 3.45
C ARG A 362 12.32 -24.60 4.85
N GLY A 363 13.12 -23.58 5.14
CA GLY A 363 13.05 -22.84 6.40
C GLY A 363 11.68 -22.18 6.62
N ALA A 364 11.31 -21.93 7.87
CA ALA A 364 10.13 -21.14 8.19
C ALA A 364 10.36 -19.66 7.87
N ASP A 365 9.31 -18.97 7.41
CA ASP A 365 9.35 -17.54 7.14
C ASP A 365 9.48 -16.71 8.43
N LYS A 366 9.86 -15.44 8.32
CA LYS A 366 9.93 -14.53 9.47
C LYS A 366 8.52 -14.27 10.00
N THR A 367 8.34 -14.30 11.32
CA THR A 367 7.09 -13.88 11.98
C THR A 367 6.69 -12.48 11.53
N GLN A 368 5.47 -12.35 11.00
CA GLN A 368 4.86 -11.06 10.68
C GLN A 368 3.88 -10.64 11.79
N GLU A 369 3.71 -9.34 11.97
CA GLU A 369 2.57 -8.77 12.72
C GLU A 369 1.38 -8.64 11.77
N TRP A 370 0.25 -9.24 12.14
CA TRP A 370 -0.98 -9.20 11.35
C TRP A 370 -2.03 -8.34 12.05
N ALA A 371 -2.27 -7.17 11.50
CA ALA A 371 -3.45 -6.36 11.80
C ALA A 371 -4.70 -6.94 11.12
N GLU A 372 -5.87 -6.74 11.70
CA GLU A 372 -7.15 -7.01 11.02
C GLU A 372 -7.33 -6.05 9.83
N SER A 373 -7.72 -6.59 8.67
CA SER A 373 -7.76 -5.84 7.41
C SER A 373 -8.71 -4.65 7.46
N ASN A 374 -8.13 -3.44 7.43
CA ASN A 374 -8.82 -2.19 7.18
C ASN A 374 -8.46 -1.70 5.78
N TRP A 375 -7.90 -0.50 5.65
CA TRP A 375 -7.29 0.02 4.43
C TRP A 375 -5.97 -0.70 4.10
N TRP A 376 -5.59 -0.75 2.83
CA TRP A 376 -4.47 -1.56 2.33
C TRP A 376 -3.13 -1.13 2.95
N HIS A 377 -2.50 -2.06 3.67
CA HIS A 377 -1.24 -1.85 4.42
C HIS A 377 -1.24 -0.63 5.39
N ARG A 378 -2.38 -0.29 5.99
CA ARG A 378 -2.50 0.76 7.04
C ARG A 378 -2.95 0.19 8.38
N ARG A 379 -2.43 0.72 9.50
CA ARG A 379 -2.99 0.50 10.84
C ARG A 379 -4.19 1.42 11.07
N VAL A 380 -4.95 1.17 12.14
CA VAL A 380 -6.09 2.04 12.53
C VAL A 380 -5.63 3.47 12.85
N GLU A 381 -4.41 3.64 13.33
CA GLU A 381 -3.79 4.94 13.60
C GLU A 381 -3.34 5.70 12.33
N ASP A 382 -3.11 5.00 11.21
CA ASP A 382 -2.72 5.60 9.90
C ASP A 382 -3.94 5.92 8.99
N ALA A 383 -5.16 5.71 9.48
CA ALA A 383 -6.40 5.76 8.72
C ALA A 383 -7.30 6.93 9.18
N GLY A 384 -6.73 8.13 9.27
CA GLY A 384 -7.44 9.34 9.67
C GLY A 384 -8.25 9.98 8.54
N PRO A 385 -8.90 11.14 8.83
CA PRO A 385 -9.71 11.87 7.86
C PRO A 385 -8.94 12.34 6.62
N GLU A 386 -7.61 12.46 6.72
CA GLU A 386 -6.68 12.82 5.65
C GLU A 386 -6.41 11.71 4.62
N LEU A 387 -6.88 10.48 4.84
CA LEU A 387 -6.67 9.36 3.89
C LEU A 387 -7.37 9.59 2.54
N ILE A 388 -8.49 10.32 2.55
CA ILE A 388 -9.26 10.75 1.38
C ILE A 388 -9.76 12.18 1.69
N GLU A 389 -9.08 13.20 1.16
CA GLU A 389 -9.43 14.60 1.40
C GLU A 389 -10.60 15.08 0.51
N PRO A 390 -11.33 16.16 0.88
CA PRO A 390 -12.38 16.72 0.03
C PRO A 390 -11.80 17.30 -1.28
N ASN A 391 -12.26 16.81 -2.43
CA ASN A 391 -11.94 17.36 -3.75
C ASN A 391 -13.24 17.54 -4.59
N ARG A 392 -13.14 18.00 -5.84
CA ARG A 392 -14.34 18.27 -6.67
C ARG A 392 -15.10 16.98 -7.04
N PHE A 393 -14.42 15.85 -7.19
CA PHE A 393 -15.03 14.53 -7.41
C PHE A 393 -15.86 14.08 -6.20
N TRP A 394 -15.30 14.16 -4.98
CA TRP A 394 -16.03 13.80 -3.75
C TRP A 394 -17.21 14.74 -3.48
N ARG A 395 -17.06 16.03 -3.76
CA ARG A 395 -18.16 17.01 -3.72
C ARG A 395 -19.27 16.68 -4.73
N ASP A 396 -18.94 16.17 -5.92
CA ASP A 396 -19.93 15.74 -6.90
C ASP A 396 -20.66 14.46 -6.43
N LEU A 397 -19.95 13.46 -5.90
CA LEU A 397 -20.53 12.23 -5.34
C LEU A 397 -21.47 12.52 -4.15
N ALA A 398 -21.17 13.56 -3.37
CA ALA A 398 -22.02 14.06 -2.29
C ALA A 398 -23.30 14.74 -2.79
N ARG A 399 -23.31 15.26 -4.03
CA ARG A 399 -24.47 15.92 -4.65
C ARG A 399 -25.35 14.93 -5.42
N HIS A 400 -24.73 13.93 -6.04
CA HIS A 400 -25.40 12.88 -6.81
C HIS A 400 -26.35 12.02 -5.95
N ASP A 401 -27.63 11.99 -6.31
CA ASP A 401 -28.62 11.05 -5.80
C ASP A 401 -28.73 9.85 -6.76
N ASP A 402 -29.00 8.65 -6.23
CA ASP A 402 -29.04 7.41 -7.03
C ASP A 402 -30.20 7.35 -8.05
N GLY A 403 -31.06 8.38 -8.06
CA GLY A 403 -32.09 8.62 -9.08
C GLY A 403 -31.68 9.57 -10.21
N ASP A 404 -30.53 10.23 -10.12
CA ASP A 404 -30.03 11.18 -11.14
C ASP A 404 -29.48 10.46 -12.39
N GLY A 405 -29.27 9.15 -12.31
CA GLY A 405 -28.62 8.33 -13.34
C GLY A 405 -27.19 7.91 -12.95
N PRO A 406 -26.31 7.58 -13.91
CA PRO A 406 -24.98 7.04 -13.65
C PRO A 406 -24.03 8.11 -13.08
N PHE A 407 -23.26 7.77 -12.05
CA PHE A 407 -22.24 8.67 -11.51
C PHE A 407 -21.02 8.74 -12.45
N LEU A 408 -20.89 9.87 -13.16
CA LEU A 408 -19.86 10.13 -14.17
C LEU A 408 -19.23 11.52 -13.94
N SER A 409 -18.58 11.73 -12.79
CA SER A 409 -17.92 13.02 -12.51
C SER A 409 -16.69 13.24 -13.42
N PRO A 410 -16.55 14.43 -14.05
CA PRO A 410 -15.37 14.77 -14.85
C PRO A 410 -14.10 14.98 -14.00
N HIS A 411 -14.23 15.03 -12.68
CA HIS A 411 -13.15 15.34 -11.74
C HIS A 411 -12.30 14.12 -11.31
N LEU A 412 -12.42 12.97 -12.00
CA LEU A 412 -11.66 11.75 -11.71
C LEU A 412 -10.13 12.00 -11.60
N GLY A 413 -9.58 12.93 -12.38
CA GLY A 413 -8.15 13.26 -12.35
C GLY A 413 -7.63 13.84 -11.03
N GLU A 414 -8.51 14.23 -10.10
CA GLU A 414 -8.14 14.67 -8.74
C GLU A 414 -7.93 13.48 -7.78
N CYS A 415 -8.40 12.28 -8.10
CA CYS A 415 -8.38 11.13 -7.20
C CYS A 415 -7.05 10.37 -7.21
N THR A 416 -5.95 11.09 -7.04
CA THR A 416 -4.57 10.56 -7.12
C THR A 416 -3.77 10.74 -5.82
N GLY A 417 -4.35 11.35 -4.77
CA GLY A 417 -3.66 11.66 -3.52
C GLY A 417 -3.33 10.43 -2.67
N SER A 418 -4.11 9.35 -2.79
CA SER A 418 -3.79 8.06 -2.16
C SER A 418 -4.30 6.86 -2.98
N PHE A 419 -3.73 5.67 -2.71
CA PHE A 419 -4.25 4.41 -3.24
C PHE A 419 -5.74 4.20 -2.90
N ALA A 420 -6.13 4.53 -1.67
CA ALA A 420 -7.50 4.40 -1.19
C ALA A 420 -8.44 5.34 -1.96
N GLU A 421 -8.03 6.59 -2.18
CA GLU A 421 -8.78 7.55 -2.98
C GLU A 421 -8.99 7.04 -4.42
N ALA A 422 -7.92 6.62 -5.09
CA ALA A 422 -7.96 6.13 -6.46
C ALA A 422 -8.87 4.89 -6.63
N MET A 423 -8.72 3.90 -5.75
CA MET A 423 -9.54 2.69 -5.77
C MET A 423 -11.01 2.97 -5.46
N CYS A 424 -11.30 3.84 -4.50
CA CYS A 424 -12.67 4.21 -4.18
C CYS A 424 -13.33 5.04 -5.29
N ALA A 425 -12.57 5.87 -6.02
CA ALA A 425 -13.08 6.57 -7.20
C ALA A 425 -13.47 5.60 -8.33
N LEU A 426 -12.65 4.56 -8.59
CA LEU A 426 -12.96 3.48 -9.52
C LEU A 426 -14.13 2.59 -9.08
N ALA A 427 -14.38 2.50 -7.76
CA ALA A 427 -15.53 1.77 -7.21
C ALA A 427 -16.86 2.48 -7.49
N VAL A 428 -16.92 3.80 -7.30
CA VAL A 428 -18.17 4.59 -7.35
C VAL A 428 -18.52 5.16 -8.74
N LEU A 429 -17.56 5.25 -9.67
CA LEU A 429 -17.86 5.67 -11.05
C LEU A 429 -18.62 4.59 -11.80
N ASP A 430 -19.72 4.93 -12.47
CA ASP A 430 -20.54 3.99 -13.26
C ASP A 430 -19.98 3.64 -14.65
N LEU A 431 -18.66 3.55 -14.75
CA LEU A 431 -17.98 3.00 -15.92
C LEU A 431 -18.10 1.46 -15.97
N PRO A 432 -18.30 0.87 -17.15
CA PRO A 432 -18.41 -0.57 -17.34
C PRO A 432 -17.05 -1.26 -17.34
N PHE A 433 -17.08 -2.59 -17.30
CA PHE A 433 -15.89 -3.43 -17.50
C PHE A 433 -15.48 -3.61 -18.97
N VAL A 434 -16.44 -3.49 -19.89
CA VAL A 434 -16.28 -3.61 -21.34
C VAL A 434 -17.12 -2.52 -21.99
N ALA A 435 -16.52 -1.73 -22.88
CA ALA A 435 -17.23 -0.70 -23.62
C ALA A 435 -18.21 -1.30 -24.63
N GLY A 436 -19.33 -0.62 -24.88
CA GLY A 436 -20.18 -0.90 -26.04
C GLY A 436 -19.54 -0.39 -27.32
N ALA A 437 -20.00 -0.89 -28.48
CA ALA A 437 -19.55 -0.36 -29.77
C ALA A 437 -20.12 1.06 -30.00
N HIS A 438 -19.34 2.09 -29.64
CA HIS A 438 -19.70 3.50 -29.82
C HIS A 438 -19.92 3.82 -31.30
N ALA A 439 -21.00 4.51 -31.63
CA ALA A 439 -21.34 4.84 -33.01
C ALA A 439 -20.74 6.20 -33.38
N ILE A 440 -19.81 6.20 -34.34
CA ILE A 440 -19.16 7.40 -34.88
C ILE A 440 -19.79 7.71 -36.24
N ALA A 441 -20.16 8.97 -36.46
CA ALA A 441 -20.60 9.50 -37.75
C ALA A 441 -19.80 10.76 -38.06
N VAL A 442 -19.30 10.87 -39.30
CA VAL A 442 -18.58 12.05 -39.81
C VAL A 442 -19.36 12.60 -41.00
N ASP A 443 -19.58 13.91 -41.02
CA ASP A 443 -20.25 14.65 -42.09
C ASP A 443 -19.41 15.91 -42.40
N ASP A 444 -18.70 15.90 -43.53
CA ASP A 444 -17.61 16.85 -43.84
C ASP A 444 -16.60 16.98 -42.67
N ARG A 445 -16.55 18.12 -41.98
CA ARG A 445 -15.66 18.36 -40.84
C ARG A 445 -16.29 18.01 -39.48
N ARG A 446 -17.54 17.54 -39.46
CA ARG A 446 -18.35 17.37 -38.25
C ARG A 446 -18.33 15.92 -37.76
N LEU A 447 -17.69 15.66 -36.62
CA LEU A 447 -17.70 14.35 -35.97
C LEU A 447 -18.79 14.31 -34.89
N THR A 448 -19.65 13.31 -34.94
CA THR A 448 -20.64 12.97 -33.91
C THR A 448 -20.35 11.59 -33.35
N LEU A 449 -20.15 11.48 -32.04
CA LEU A 449 -20.01 10.20 -31.34
C LEU A 449 -21.23 9.97 -30.46
N THR A 450 -21.92 8.85 -30.66
CA THR A 450 -23.02 8.37 -29.80
C THR A 450 -22.52 7.22 -28.93
N ALA A 451 -22.69 7.33 -27.62
CA ALA A 451 -22.13 6.38 -26.67
C ALA A 451 -23.03 5.14 -26.52
N ALA A 452 -22.47 3.94 -26.75
CA ALA A 452 -23.18 2.68 -26.51
C ALA A 452 -23.12 2.23 -25.04
N SER A 453 -22.14 2.73 -24.28
CA SER A 453 -21.97 2.53 -22.85
C SER A 453 -21.55 3.83 -22.16
N HIS A 454 -21.68 3.89 -20.84
CA HIS A 454 -21.24 5.04 -20.03
C HIS A 454 -19.73 5.30 -20.19
N ALA A 455 -19.36 6.58 -20.36
CA ALA A 455 -17.98 7.03 -20.51
C ALA A 455 -17.77 8.41 -19.86
N LEU A 456 -16.52 8.83 -19.72
CA LEU A 456 -16.13 10.25 -19.67
C LEU A 456 -15.58 10.65 -21.04
N VAL A 457 -15.82 11.88 -21.49
CA VAL A 457 -15.27 12.43 -22.74
C VAL A 457 -14.53 13.74 -22.50
N ALA A 458 -13.33 13.87 -23.05
CA ALA A 458 -12.57 15.12 -23.11
C ALA A 458 -12.67 15.73 -24.52
N ARG A 459 -12.90 17.05 -24.65
CA ARG A 459 -13.00 17.72 -25.96
C ARG A 459 -12.60 19.20 -26.00
N THR A 460 -12.36 19.74 -27.19
CA THR A 460 -12.06 21.16 -27.48
C THR A 460 -12.96 21.76 -28.59
N ARG A 461 -13.26 23.08 -28.56
CA ARG A 461 -14.06 23.82 -29.57
C ARG A 461 -13.76 25.33 -29.57
N ILE A 462 -13.95 26.01 -30.71
CA ILE A 462 -13.94 27.48 -30.88
C ILE A 462 -15.24 27.93 -31.60
N ALA A 463 -15.79 29.13 -31.31
CA ALA A 463 -17.00 29.65 -31.98
C ALA A 463 -17.16 31.20 -31.97
N GLU A 464 -17.86 31.75 -32.99
CA GLU A 464 -18.39 33.13 -32.98
C GLU A 464 -19.73 33.20 -32.22
N VAL A 465 -20.02 34.36 -31.61
CA VAL A 465 -21.02 34.50 -30.55
C VAL A 465 -22.12 35.49 -30.93
N ALA A 466 -23.36 35.00 -31.07
CA ALA A 466 -24.52 35.85 -31.31
C ALA A 466 -24.94 36.61 -30.04
N ALA A 467 -25.44 37.84 -30.22
CA ALA A 467 -26.05 38.61 -29.15
C ALA A 467 -27.43 38.01 -28.79
N GLY A 468 -27.68 37.76 -27.50
CA GLY A 468 -28.94 37.18 -27.03
C GLY A 468 -30.14 38.10 -27.28
N ALA A 469 -31.24 37.54 -27.78
CA ALA A 469 -32.47 38.27 -28.09
C ALA A 469 -33.30 38.68 -26.85
N GLU A 470 -32.98 38.12 -25.68
CA GLU A 470 -33.58 38.47 -24.39
C GLU A 470 -32.54 39.08 -23.45
N ARG A 471 -32.99 39.94 -22.53
CA ARG A 471 -32.14 40.45 -21.45
C ARG A 471 -31.74 39.31 -20.53
N SER A 472 -30.49 38.86 -20.62
CA SER A 472 -29.99 37.86 -19.68
C SER A 472 -30.07 38.41 -18.26
N PRO A 473 -30.48 37.59 -17.27
CA PRO A 473 -30.47 37.99 -15.87
C PRO A 473 -29.07 38.11 -15.28
N ILE A 474 -28.00 37.64 -15.94
CA ILE A 474 -26.62 37.84 -15.48
C ILE A 474 -26.33 39.32 -15.29
N LEU A 475 -25.79 39.68 -14.13
CA LEU A 475 -25.25 41.00 -13.85
C LEU A 475 -23.73 40.94 -13.97
N VAL A 476 -23.11 42.00 -14.44
CA VAL A 476 -21.65 42.16 -14.38
C VAL A 476 -21.33 43.59 -13.96
N GLY A 477 -20.77 43.71 -12.76
CA GLY A 477 -20.12 44.92 -12.29
C GLY A 477 -18.69 45.00 -12.83
N GLN A 478 -18.21 46.22 -13.05
CA GLN A 478 -16.82 46.48 -13.44
C GLN A 478 -16.33 47.71 -12.68
N SER A 479 -15.50 47.46 -11.68
CA SER A 479 -15.01 48.43 -10.69
C SER A 479 -13.51 48.65 -10.84
N TYR A 480 -12.99 49.68 -10.19
CA TYR A 480 -11.57 50.07 -10.24
C TYR A 480 -11.08 50.41 -8.84
N PHE A 481 -9.80 50.19 -8.55
CA PHE A 481 -9.13 50.70 -7.35
C PHE A 481 -7.64 50.95 -7.62
N ARG A 482 -6.98 51.76 -6.77
CA ARG A 482 -5.52 51.95 -6.81
C ARG A 482 -4.82 50.68 -6.33
N ALA A 483 -3.84 50.19 -7.07
CA ALA A 483 -3.11 48.98 -6.69
C ALA A 483 -2.27 49.16 -5.41
N ASP A 484 -1.87 50.39 -5.10
CA ASP A 484 -1.07 50.78 -3.93
C ASP A 484 -1.90 51.38 -2.78
N ASP A 485 -3.22 51.52 -2.95
CA ASP A 485 -4.18 52.13 -2.01
C ASP A 485 -5.54 51.41 -2.12
N ARG A 486 -5.50 50.07 -2.19
CA ARG A 486 -6.68 49.19 -2.35
C ARG A 486 -7.57 49.13 -1.11
N TRP A 487 -6.98 49.30 0.07
CA TRP A 487 -7.60 48.97 1.34
C TRP A 487 -7.77 50.18 2.25
N GLU A 488 -9.00 50.52 2.59
CA GLU A 488 -9.30 51.42 3.70
C GLU A 488 -9.77 50.65 4.93
N TRP A 489 -9.73 51.30 6.10
CA TRP A 489 -9.93 50.65 7.39
C TRP A 489 -10.96 51.38 8.26
N ASP A 490 -11.94 50.62 8.75
CA ASP A 490 -12.93 51.09 9.72
C ASP A 490 -12.74 50.31 11.03
N GLY A 491 -12.03 50.94 11.97
CA GLY A 491 -11.54 50.29 13.18
C GLY A 491 -10.56 49.15 12.88
N ALA A 492 -11.03 47.91 12.98
CA ALA A 492 -10.27 46.68 12.71
C ALA A 492 -10.79 45.92 11.48
N GLU A 493 -11.66 46.54 10.69
CA GLU A 493 -12.17 46.03 9.43
C GLU A 493 -11.43 46.63 8.23
N GLN A 494 -11.22 45.83 7.20
CA GLN A 494 -10.54 46.18 5.96
C GLN A 494 -11.56 46.13 4.81
N ARG A 495 -11.62 47.17 3.97
CA ARG A 495 -12.60 47.32 2.86
C ARG A 495 -11.93 47.76 1.57
N GLU A 496 -12.57 47.46 0.43
CA GLU A 496 -12.02 47.77 -0.90
C GLU A 496 -12.38 49.19 -1.33
N LYS A 497 -11.35 50.03 -1.51
CA LYS A 497 -11.46 51.47 -1.77
C LYS A 497 -11.69 51.72 -3.26
N TYR A 498 -12.93 51.54 -3.70
CA TYR A 498 -13.30 51.69 -5.11
C TYR A 498 -13.16 53.13 -5.62
N VAL A 499 -12.48 53.27 -6.76
CA VAL A 499 -12.30 54.53 -7.49
C VAL A 499 -13.46 54.70 -8.47
N THR A 500 -14.46 55.48 -8.06
CA THR A 500 -15.71 55.74 -8.79
C THR A 500 -15.71 57.05 -9.58
N GLY A 501 -14.61 57.82 -9.51
CA GLY A 501 -14.45 59.11 -10.17
C GLY A 501 -13.14 59.21 -10.94
N GLU A 502 -12.35 60.23 -10.61
CA GLU A 502 -11.14 60.59 -11.34
C GLU A 502 -9.97 59.62 -11.13
N LEU A 503 -9.32 59.20 -12.22
CA LEU A 503 -8.09 58.39 -12.22
C LEU A 503 -6.85 59.28 -12.37
N LEU A 504 -5.68 58.79 -11.99
CA LEU A 504 -4.42 59.54 -11.96
C LEU A 504 -3.45 59.09 -13.06
N VAL A 505 -2.84 60.05 -13.77
CA VAL A 505 -1.73 59.78 -14.70
C VAL A 505 -0.53 59.18 -13.95
N GLY A 506 0.04 58.10 -14.49
CA GLY A 506 1.24 57.46 -13.94
C GLY A 506 1.01 56.54 -12.75
N VAL A 507 -0.23 56.39 -12.26
CA VAL A 507 -0.60 55.51 -11.15
C VAL A 507 -1.17 54.19 -11.68
N VAL A 508 -0.85 53.09 -11.00
CA VAL A 508 -1.35 51.76 -11.34
C VAL A 508 -2.75 51.56 -10.74
N TYR A 509 -3.68 51.18 -11.60
CA TYR A 509 -5.04 50.80 -11.24
C TYR A 509 -5.23 49.31 -11.48
N GLN A 510 -5.97 48.67 -10.59
CA GLN A 510 -6.55 47.35 -10.81
C GLN A 510 -8.01 47.53 -11.17
N CYS A 511 -8.47 46.81 -12.20
CA CYS A 511 -9.90 46.68 -12.51
C CYS A 511 -10.38 45.33 -12.00
N GLN A 512 -11.48 45.35 -11.26
CA GLN A 512 -12.16 44.17 -10.75
C GLN A 512 -13.49 44.01 -11.49
N VAL A 513 -13.63 42.91 -12.20
CA VAL A 513 -14.85 42.51 -12.93
C VAL A 513 -15.59 41.51 -12.07
N VAL A 514 -16.77 41.88 -11.61
CA VAL A 514 -17.59 41.15 -10.65
C VAL A 514 -18.80 40.61 -11.39
N VAL A 515 -18.74 39.33 -11.78
CA VAL A 515 -19.85 38.68 -12.49
C VAL A 515 -20.77 38.00 -11.47
N THR A 516 -22.05 38.30 -11.55
CA THR A 516 -23.09 37.85 -10.62
C THR A 516 -24.23 37.18 -11.38
N ASN A 517 -24.68 36.05 -10.86
CA ASN A 517 -25.83 35.30 -11.37
C ASN A 517 -27.00 35.44 -10.39
N PRO A 518 -27.96 36.36 -10.57
CA PRO A 518 -29.11 36.51 -9.69
C PRO A 518 -30.26 35.53 -10.01
N THR A 519 -30.01 34.44 -10.73
CA THR A 519 -31.03 33.40 -11.01
C THR A 519 -30.95 32.23 -10.04
N SER A 520 -32.03 31.45 -9.97
CA SER A 520 -32.08 30.14 -9.34
C SER A 520 -31.33 29.04 -10.12
N ALA A 521 -30.82 29.30 -11.32
CA ALA A 521 -30.10 28.35 -12.15
C ALA A 521 -28.57 28.58 -12.08
N GLN A 522 -27.77 27.53 -12.10
CA GLN A 522 -26.30 27.66 -12.17
C GLN A 522 -25.85 28.10 -13.57
N GLN A 523 -24.74 28.83 -13.65
CA GLN A 523 -24.27 29.47 -14.88
C GLN A 523 -22.79 29.15 -15.11
N ARG A 524 -22.45 28.53 -16.24
CA ARG A 524 -21.06 28.35 -16.72
C ARG A 524 -20.79 29.42 -17.76
N LEU A 525 -19.87 30.34 -17.48
CA LEU A 525 -19.67 31.57 -18.24
C LEU A 525 -18.22 31.69 -18.73
N ALA A 526 -18.01 32.39 -19.84
CA ALA A 526 -16.69 32.79 -20.32
C ALA A 526 -16.65 34.32 -20.47
N VAL A 527 -15.72 34.96 -19.76
CA VAL A 527 -15.63 36.41 -19.58
C VAL A 527 -14.45 36.95 -20.36
N LEU A 528 -14.73 37.68 -21.42
CA LEU A 528 -13.74 38.38 -22.24
C LEU A 528 -13.37 39.72 -21.58
N LEU A 529 -12.09 39.87 -21.24
CA LEU A 529 -11.48 41.04 -20.59
C LEU A 529 -10.50 41.72 -21.54
N GLN A 530 -10.43 43.05 -21.49
CA GLN A 530 -9.45 43.86 -22.23
C GLN A 530 -9.14 45.13 -21.43
N ILE A 531 -7.89 45.58 -21.41
CA ILE A 531 -7.47 46.83 -20.72
C ILE A 531 -8.04 48.09 -21.41
N PRO A 532 -8.03 49.27 -20.78
CA PRO A 532 -8.54 50.49 -21.41
C PRO A 532 -7.72 50.91 -22.64
N ARG A 533 -8.39 51.53 -23.62
CA ARG A 533 -7.71 52.17 -24.75
C ARG A 533 -6.78 53.26 -24.22
N GLY A 534 -5.54 53.33 -24.72
CA GLY A 534 -4.55 54.29 -24.23
C GLY A 534 -3.86 53.93 -22.91
N ALA A 535 -4.29 52.89 -22.20
CA ALA A 535 -3.56 52.32 -21.07
C ALA A 535 -2.47 51.34 -21.51
N MET A 536 -1.60 50.96 -20.58
CA MET A 536 -0.61 49.89 -20.72
C MET A 536 -0.78 48.87 -19.59
N PRO A 537 -0.64 47.56 -19.86
CA PRO A 537 -0.72 46.53 -18.83
C PRO A 537 0.57 46.52 -17.99
N VAL A 538 0.46 46.04 -16.74
CA VAL A 538 1.59 45.82 -15.83
C VAL A 538 1.48 44.45 -15.17
N ASP A 539 2.46 44.05 -14.37
CA ASP A 539 2.46 42.81 -13.58
C ASP A 539 2.20 41.54 -14.42
N SER A 540 2.98 41.38 -15.49
CA SER A 540 2.80 40.32 -16.53
C SER A 540 1.41 40.32 -17.20
N GLY A 541 0.64 41.39 -17.06
CA GLY A 541 -0.74 41.52 -17.51
C GLY A 541 -0.93 41.45 -19.03
N PHE A 542 -2.12 41.02 -19.41
CA PHE A 542 -2.56 40.86 -20.79
C PHE A 542 -3.11 42.16 -21.37
N VAL A 543 -3.16 42.26 -22.71
CA VAL A 543 -3.95 43.29 -23.41
C VAL A 543 -5.40 42.84 -23.57
N THR A 544 -5.64 41.55 -23.81
CA THR A 544 -6.97 40.92 -23.89
C THR A 544 -6.87 39.45 -23.48
N ARG A 545 -7.84 38.94 -22.72
CA ARG A 545 -7.88 37.54 -22.21
C ARG A 545 -9.32 37.11 -21.92
N THR A 546 -9.66 35.86 -22.23
CA THR A 546 -10.91 35.22 -21.77
C THR A 546 -10.65 34.45 -20.48
N VAL A 547 -11.59 34.50 -19.53
CA VAL A 547 -11.53 33.76 -18.25
C VAL A 547 -12.84 33.03 -18.00
N HIS A 548 -12.77 31.74 -17.70
CA HIS A 548 -13.96 30.90 -17.49
C HIS A 548 -14.39 30.95 -16.01
N LEU A 549 -15.70 31.12 -15.78
CA LEU A 549 -16.32 31.28 -14.45
C LEU A 549 -17.48 30.31 -14.26
N HIS A 550 -17.58 29.70 -13.07
CA HIS A 550 -18.68 28.80 -12.70
C HIS A 550 -19.46 29.42 -11.55
N LEU A 551 -20.58 30.07 -11.88
CA LEU A 551 -21.37 30.90 -10.97
C LEU A 551 -22.62 30.15 -10.49
N SER A 552 -22.64 29.83 -9.21
CA SER A 552 -23.79 29.25 -8.49
C SER A 552 -25.05 30.13 -8.60
N PRO A 553 -26.25 29.57 -8.38
CA PRO A 553 -27.48 30.36 -8.19
C PRO A 553 -27.28 31.45 -7.14
N TYR A 554 -27.67 32.68 -7.45
CA TYR A 554 -27.45 33.89 -6.62
C TYR A 554 -25.97 34.17 -6.27
N GLY A 555 -25.02 33.54 -6.98
CA GLY A 555 -23.58 33.61 -6.73
C GLY A 555 -22.85 34.73 -7.49
N THR A 556 -21.65 35.07 -7.01
CA THR A 556 -20.81 36.17 -7.51
C THR A 556 -19.33 35.78 -7.52
N GLN A 557 -18.57 36.20 -8.54
CA GLN A 557 -17.14 35.94 -8.67
C GLN A 557 -16.41 37.17 -9.25
N SER A 558 -15.29 37.54 -8.63
CA SER A 558 -14.44 38.67 -9.02
C SER A 558 -13.22 38.22 -9.83
N LEU A 559 -12.85 39.01 -10.84
CA LEU A 559 -11.69 38.82 -11.72
C LEU A 559 -10.88 40.11 -11.80
N GLU A 560 -9.56 40.03 -11.65
CA GLU A 560 -8.70 41.23 -11.52
C GLU A 560 -7.55 41.28 -12.53
N TYR A 561 -7.21 42.49 -12.97
CA TYR A 561 -6.08 42.78 -13.85
C TYR A 561 -5.61 44.24 -13.67
N ALA A 562 -4.32 44.49 -13.89
CA ALA A 562 -3.67 45.77 -13.60
C ALA A 562 -3.19 46.52 -14.86
N PHE A 563 -3.36 47.84 -14.86
CA PHE A 563 -2.90 48.75 -15.91
C PHE A 563 -2.55 50.14 -15.37
N TYR A 564 -1.90 50.97 -16.18
CA TYR A 564 -1.74 52.41 -15.89
C TYR A 564 -1.93 53.27 -17.14
N PHE A 565 -2.21 54.56 -16.93
CA PHE A 565 -2.32 55.55 -17.99
C PHE A 565 -1.07 56.47 -18.02
N PRO A 566 -0.30 56.49 -19.12
CA PRO A 566 0.85 57.41 -19.25
C PRO A 566 0.46 58.85 -19.60
N PHE A 567 -0.79 59.12 -19.98
CA PHE A 567 -1.30 60.45 -20.33
C PHE A 567 -2.73 60.65 -19.84
N GLY A 568 -3.05 61.89 -19.45
CA GLY A 568 -4.40 62.28 -19.03
C GLY A 568 -5.35 62.45 -20.21
N GLY A 569 -6.64 62.43 -19.93
CA GLY A 569 -7.72 62.48 -20.91
C GLY A 569 -8.84 61.48 -20.61
N THR A 570 -9.86 61.48 -21.46
CA THR A 570 -10.99 60.55 -21.39
C THR A 570 -10.72 59.34 -22.28
N TRP A 571 -10.74 58.13 -21.71
CA TRP A 571 -10.33 56.91 -22.39
C TRP A 571 -11.42 55.82 -22.34
N PRO A 572 -11.90 55.30 -23.48
CA PRO A 572 -12.90 54.24 -23.47
C PRO A 572 -12.28 52.90 -23.05
N HIS A 573 -12.98 52.19 -22.16
CA HIS A 573 -12.68 50.84 -21.73
C HIS A 573 -13.66 49.86 -22.39
N TYR A 574 -13.14 48.84 -23.07
CA TYR A 574 -13.99 47.75 -23.55
C TYR A 574 -14.56 47.01 -22.34
N PRO A 575 -15.89 46.91 -22.22
CA PRO A 575 -16.49 46.30 -21.03
C PRO A 575 -16.26 44.80 -21.01
N ALA A 576 -16.22 44.22 -19.81
CA ALA A 576 -16.20 42.78 -19.63
C ALA A 576 -17.45 42.14 -20.27
N HIS A 577 -17.24 41.27 -21.26
CA HIS A 577 -18.31 40.56 -21.96
C HIS A 577 -18.43 39.13 -21.44
N VAL A 578 -19.60 38.81 -20.89
CA VAL A 578 -19.92 37.55 -20.25
C VAL A 578 -20.78 36.70 -21.19
N THR A 579 -20.16 35.66 -21.74
CA THR A 579 -20.80 34.70 -22.66
C THR A 579 -21.11 33.38 -21.94
N ARG A 580 -21.99 32.56 -22.52
CA ARG A 580 -22.29 31.17 -22.09
C ARG A 580 -22.52 30.32 -23.32
N ASP A 581 -21.79 29.21 -23.45
CA ASP A 581 -21.92 28.22 -24.53
C ASP A 581 -22.08 28.85 -25.94
N GLY A 582 -21.33 29.93 -26.22
CA GLY A 582 -21.37 30.62 -27.51
C GLY A 582 -22.45 31.71 -27.68
N VAL A 583 -23.11 32.16 -26.61
CA VAL A 583 -24.11 33.26 -26.64
C VAL A 583 -23.70 34.37 -25.67
N LEU A 584 -23.81 35.66 -26.06
CA LEU A 584 -23.61 36.76 -25.11
C LEU A 584 -24.79 36.80 -24.13
N LEU A 585 -24.48 36.77 -22.83
CA LEU A 585 -25.45 36.96 -21.77
C LEU A 585 -25.48 38.43 -21.31
N ALA A 586 -24.34 38.94 -20.84
CA ALA A 586 -24.26 40.28 -20.28
C ALA A 586 -22.94 40.95 -20.64
N ALA A 587 -22.93 42.27 -20.69
CA ALA A 587 -21.72 43.07 -20.77
C ALA A 587 -21.77 44.15 -19.70
N ALA A 588 -20.63 44.52 -19.14
CA ALA A 588 -20.54 45.70 -18.28
C ALA A 588 -20.91 46.97 -19.08
N PRO A 589 -21.33 48.08 -18.44
CA PRO A 589 -21.50 49.33 -19.15
C PRO A 589 -20.16 49.77 -19.77
N ALA A 590 -20.17 50.08 -21.06
CA ALA A 590 -19.02 50.69 -21.73
C ALA A 590 -18.65 51.99 -20.98
N THR A 591 -17.45 52.02 -20.41
CA THR A 591 -17.05 53.05 -19.44
C THR A 591 -15.98 53.95 -20.05
N GLU A 592 -16.16 55.26 -19.94
CA GLU A 592 -15.10 56.22 -20.21
C GLU A 592 -14.37 56.56 -18.90
N LEU A 593 -13.08 56.23 -18.84
CA LEU A 593 -12.23 56.52 -17.69
C LEU A 593 -11.64 57.92 -17.84
N ILE A 594 -11.98 58.81 -16.91
CA ILE A 594 -11.51 60.19 -16.85
C ILE A 594 -10.19 60.21 -16.08
N VAL A 595 -9.08 60.46 -16.77
CA VAL A 595 -7.73 60.44 -16.19
C VAL A 595 -7.18 61.87 -16.08
N VAL A 596 -7.02 62.32 -14.83
CA VAL A 596 -6.54 63.64 -14.40
C VAL A 596 -5.32 63.47 -13.48
N LYS A 597 -5.20 64.28 -12.40
CA LYS A 597 -4.01 64.32 -11.54
C LYS A 597 -4.27 64.35 -10.02
N GLU A 598 -5.52 64.46 -9.50
CA GLU A 598 -5.86 64.51 -8.04
C GLU A 598 -7.22 63.73 -7.74
N LEU A 599 -7.65 63.43 -6.46
CA LEU A 599 -8.62 62.30 -6.14
C LEU A 599 -9.55 62.35 -4.84
N GLY A 600 -10.16 61.20 -4.42
CA GLY A 600 -11.29 60.98 -3.43
C GLY A 600 -11.32 59.68 -2.52
N ALA A 601 -12.51 59.09 -2.18
CA ALA A 601 -12.78 58.17 -1.00
C ALA A 601 -13.83 56.99 -1.19
N GLY A 602 -14.12 56.12 -0.17
CA GLY A 602 -14.82 54.78 -0.27
C GLY A 602 -15.95 54.32 0.75
N ASP A 603 -15.87 53.10 1.35
CA ASP A 603 -16.96 52.08 1.59
C ASP A 603 -17.18 51.47 3.06
N VAL A 604 -18.07 50.45 3.26
CA VAL A 604 -18.93 50.28 4.48
C VAL A 604 -19.19 48.89 5.21
N GLY A 605 -18.76 47.64 4.84
CA GLY A 605 -18.99 46.49 5.78
C GLY A 605 -18.44 45.03 5.56
N SER A 606 -18.16 44.25 6.65
CA SER A 606 -17.74 42.81 6.63
C SER A 606 -17.92 41.99 7.96
N TRP A 607 -17.35 40.75 8.03
CA TRP A 607 -17.27 39.89 9.26
C TRP A 607 -16.52 40.52 10.43
N ALA A 608 -15.53 41.38 10.18
CA ALA A 608 -14.82 42.07 11.26
C ALA A 608 -15.79 42.95 12.08
N HIS A 609 -16.64 43.71 11.40
CA HIS A 609 -17.72 44.48 11.99
C HIS A 609 -18.81 43.57 12.60
N VAL A 610 -19.35 42.59 11.85
CA VAL A 610 -20.43 41.72 12.36
C VAL A 610 -20.02 40.95 13.63
N SER A 611 -18.81 40.37 13.66
CA SER A 611 -18.35 39.59 14.82
C SER A 611 -18.20 40.43 16.10
N GLN A 612 -17.84 41.72 16.00
CA GLN A 612 -17.62 42.60 17.15
C GLN A 612 -18.83 43.48 17.50
N HIS A 613 -19.57 43.99 16.51
CA HIS A 613 -20.62 44.99 16.68
C HIS A 613 -22.04 44.48 16.40
N GLY A 614 -22.21 43.39 15.64
CA GLY A 614 -23.52 42.78 15.39
C GLY A 614 -24.17 42.19 16.66
N SER A 615 -25.47 41.93 16.60
CA SER A 615 -26.19 41.16 17.64
C SER A 615 -25.84 39.68 17.60
N THR A 616 -26.37 38.89 18.55
CA THR A 616 -26.26 37.42 18.51
C THR A 616 -26.97 36.84 17.29
N ASP A 617 -28.10 37.42 16.88
CA ASP A 617 -28.88 36.94 15.75
C ASP A 617 -28.23 37.30 14.40
N ASP A 618 -27.57 38.46 14.30
CA ASP A 618 -26.74 38.82 13.14
C ASP A 618 -25.56 37.84 12.98
N VAL A 619 -24.90 37.48 14.09
CA VAL A 619 -23.82 36.48 14.10
C VAL A 619 -24.35 35.10 13.69
N LEU A 620 -25.52 34.66 14.20
CA LEU A 620 -26.12 33.38 13.82
C LEU A 620 -26.51 33.38 12.33
N ALA A 621 -27.14 34.43 11.82
CA ALA A 621 -27.50 34.55 10.41
C ALA A 621 -26.28 34.62 9.48
N PHE A 622 -25.18 35.19 9.95
CA PHE A 622 -23.89 35.18 9.23
C PHE A 622 -23.27 33.78 9.21
N LEU A 623 -23.18 33.09 10.36
CA LEU A 623 -22.63 31.74 10.48
C LEU A 623 -23.45 30.67 9.74
N ASP A 624 -24.76 30.84 9.64
CA ASP A 624 -25.62 29.94 8.86
C ASP A 624 -25.33 30.04 7.36
N ARG A 625 -24.97 31.24 6.86
CA ARG A 625 -24.75 31.51 5.43
C ARG A 625 -23.30 31.41 4.98
N ALA A 626 -22.34 31.82 5.79
CA ALA A 626 -20.93 31.90 5.41
C ALA A 626 -20.25 30.53 5.29
N ASN A 627 -19.13 30.47 4.57
CA ASN A 627 -18.22 29.34 4.61
C ASN A 627 -17.44 29.36 5.94
N LEU A 628 -17.66 28.37 6.82
CA LEU A 628 -17.12 28.39 8.18
C LEU A 628 -15.59 28.26 8.23
N GLY A 629 -14.98 27.58 7.25
CA GLY A 629 -13.52 27.43 7.17
C GLY A 629 -12.79 28.74 6.83
N ARG A 630 -13.51 29.76 6.35
CA ARG A 630 -12.97 31.11 6.11
C ARG A 630 -13.04 32.03 7.34
N LEU A 631 -13.61 31.58 8.47
CA LEU A 631 -13.90 32.44 9.62
C LEU A 631 -13.03 32.12 10.85
N ASP A 632 -12.37 33.16 11.37
CA ASP A 632 -11.86 33.13 12.76
C ASP A 632 -13.05 33.17 13.74
N LEU A 633 -13.53 31.98 14.10
CA LEU A 633 -14.56 31.76 15.12
C LEU A 633 -14.09 32.18 16.53
N GLY A 634 -12.79 32.39 16.74
CA GLY A 634 -12.25 32.95 17.98
C GLY A 634 -12.75 34.37 18.25
N ARG A 635 -13.08 35.15 17.20
CA ARG A 635 -13.61 36.52 17.29
C ARG A 635 -14.92 36.66 18.07
N ILE A 636 -15.70 35.58 18.17
CA ILE A 636 -16.96 35.55 18.92
C ILE A 636 -16.84 34.82 20.27
N ALA A 637 -15.65 34.37 20.65
CA ALA A 637 -15.45 33.63 21.91
C ALA A 637 -15.86 34.44 23.16
N TRP A 638 -15.86 35.77 23.12
CA TRP A 638 -16.35 36.60 24.23
C TRP A 638 -17.88 36.51 24.42
N ARG A 639 -18.63 36.29 23.34
CA ARG A 639 -20.10 36.17 23.34
C ARG A 639 -20.58 34.89 24.03
N MET A 640 -19.76 33.83 23.99
CA MET A 640 -20.02 32.55 24.66
C MET A 640 -20.12 32.67 26.20
N ARG A 641 -19.85 33.84 26.78
CA ARG A 641 -20.16 34.18 28.18
C ARG A 641 -21.67 34.24 28.46
N ASP A 642 -22.49 34.52 27.46
CA ASP A 642 -23.94 34.36 27.58
C ASP A 642 -24.36 32.91 27.29
N ARG A 643 -25.35 32.40 28.03
CA ARG A 643 -25.81 31.00 27.93
C ARG A 643 -26.72 30.79 26.72
N ASN A 644 -27.51 31.78 26.33
CA ASN A 644 -28.36 31.67 25.14
C ASN A 644 -27.50 31.67 23.87
N ALA A 645 -26.61 32.66 23.73
CA ALA A 645 -25.63 32.72 22.65
C ALA A 645 -24.78 31.44 22.57
N PHE A 646 -24.26 30.95 23.70
CA PHE A 646 -23.50 29.69 23.74
C PHE A 646 -24.32 28.49 23.21
N THR A 647 -25.56 28.34 23.65
CA THR A 647 -26.43 27.22 23.26
C THR A 647 -26.79 27.28 21.77
N LEU A 648 -27.14 28.47 21.27
CA LEU A 648 -27.53 28.68 19.87
C LEU A 648 -26.35 28.54 18.91
N ILE A 649 -25.19 29.14 19.24
CA ILE A 649 -23.99 29.11 18.38
C ILE A 649 -23.42 27.70 18.30
N THR A 650 -23.24 27.00 19.44
CA THR A 650 -22.78 25.59 19.41
C THR A 650 -23.81 24.70 18.71
N GLY A 651 -25.11 24.90 18.95
CA GLY A 651 -26.17 24.13 18.26
C GLY A 651 -26.21 24.35 16.75
N LEU A 652 -25.90 25.56 16.26
CA LEU A 652 -25.72 25.83 14.83
C LEU A 652 -24.49 25.11 14.29
N LEU A 653 -23.35 25.25 14.96
CA LEU A 653 -22.09 24.65 14.52
C LEU A 653 -22.16 23.11 14.50
N THR A 654 -22.79 22.46 15.49
CA THR A 654 -23.10 21.01 15.47
C THR A 654 -23.94 20.61 14.25
N ARG A 655 -25.04 21.32 13.94
CA ARG A 655 -25.86 21.05 12.74
C ARG A 655 -25.10 21.26 11.42
N ARG A 656 -24.00 22.03 11.46
CA ARG A 656 -23.11 22.29 10.33
C ARG A 656 -21.84 21.41 10.34
N HIS A 657 -21.78 20.40 11.21
CA HIS A 657 -20.62 19.51 11.41
C HIS A 657 -19.30 20.24 11.69
N ALA A 658 -19.38 21.41 12.33
CA ALA A 658 -18.24 22.24 12.69
C ALA A 658 -18.00 22.20 14.20
N TYR A 659 -16.74 21.94 14.60
CA TYR A 659 -16.28 21.98 15.99
C TYR A 659 -15.29 23.14 16.16
N ALA A 660 -15.33 23.80 17.32
CA ALA A 660 -14.39 24.88 17.66
C ALA A 660 -14.03 24.82 19.14
N ASP A 661 -12.87 24.23 19.46
CA ASP A 661 -12.35 24.01 20.83
C ASP A 661 -12.65 25.18 21.80
N ARG A 662 -12.17 26.38 21.48
CA ARG A 662 -12.33 27.59 22.31
C ARG A 662 -13.79 27.99 22.57
N LEU A 663 -14.72 27.61 21.69
CA LEU A 663 -16.16 27.86 21.85
C LEU A 663 -16.82 26.75 22.69
N TRP A 664 -16.36 25.49 22.53
CA TRP A 664 -16.83 24.35 23.31
C TRP A 664 -16.31 24.36 24.76
N ALA A 665 -15.10 24.87 25.01
CA ALA A 665 -14.53 25.01 26.36
C ALA A 665 -15.42 25.84 27.31
N TYR A 666 -16.28 26.72 26.78
CA TYR A 666 -17.29 27.44 27.57
C TYR A 666 -18.38 26.56 28.19
N ALA A 667 -18.52 25.31 27.76
CA ALA A 667 -19.40 24.33 28.40
C ALA A 667 -19.07 24.16 29.88
N LEU A 668 -17.78 24.19 30.24
CA LEU A 668 -17.29 24.17 31.63
C LEU A 668 -17.85 25.34 32.46
N ARG A 669 -17.97 26.52 31.86
CA ARG A 669 -18.50 27.73 32.53
C ARG A 669 -20.02 27.71 32.68
N HIS A 670 -20.73 26.99 31.82
CA HIS A 670 -22.20 26.87 31.84
C HIS A 670 -22.71 25.60 32.55
N GLY A 671 -21.82 24.68 32.95
CA GLY A 671 -22.18 23.39 33.54
C GLY A 671 -22.87 22.44 32.56
N ASP A 672 -22.67 22.63 31.24
CA ASP A 672 -23.32 21.85 30.19
C ASP A 672 -22.60 20.49 30.05
N ARG A 673 -23.06 19.47 30.79
CA ARG A 673 -22.39 18.16 30.88
C ARG A 673 -22.12 17.53 29.51
N ASP A 674 -23.09 17.63 28.60
CA ASP A 674 -23.02 16.94 27.30
C ASP A 674 -22.01 17.64 26.37
N ARG A 675 -21.97 18.99 26.37
CA ARG A 675 -20.93 19.74 25.67
C ARG A 675 -19.56 19.69 26.34
N ILE A 676 -19.49 19.50 27.67
CA ILE A 676 -18.23 19.21 28.37
C ILE A 676 -17.70 17.85 27.94
N ALA A 677 -18.57 16.83 27.84
CA ALA A 677 -18.19 15.53 27.31
C ALA A 677 -17.67 15.64 25.87
N GLU A 678 -18.39 16.34 25.00
CA GLU A 678 -17.97 16.54 23.61
C GLU A 678 -16.67 17.35 23.48
N TRP A 679 -16.45 18.34 24.35
CA TRP A 679 -15.17 19.04 24.44
C TRP A 679 -14.05 18.08 24.86
N LEU A 680 -14.22 17.33 25.96
CA LEU A 680 -13.24 16.39 26.50
C LEU A 680 -12.90 15.22 25.56
N ARG A 681 -13.82 14.81 24.68
CA ARG A 681 -13.51 13.83 23.62
C ARG A 681 -12.33 14.27 22.75
N HIS A 682 -12.27 15.55 22.41
CA HIS A 682 -11.20 16.16 21.61
C HIS A 682 -9.90 16.44 22.38
N GLN A 683 -9.92 16.46 23.73
CA GLN A 683 -8.75 16.81 24.55
C GLN A 683 -7.84 15.60 24.83
N ASP A 684 -7.37 14.92 23.78
CA ASP A 684 -6.61 13.66 23.90
C ASP A 684 -5.39 13.79 24.83
N GLY A 685 -4.65 14.90 24.76
CA GLY A 685 -3.53 15.20 25.67
C GLY A 685 -3.90 15.46 27.14
N TYR A 686 -5.18 15.71 27.45
CA TYR A 686 -5.70 15.86 28.82
C TYR A 686 -6.30 14.56 29.36
N VAL A 687 -6.96 13.76 28.50
CA VAL A 687 -7.62 12.50 28.94
C VAL A 687 -6.70 11.29 28.92
N ARG A 688 -5.73 11.19 28.00
CA ARG A 688 -4.80 10.05 27.89
C ARG A 688 -3.97 9.76 29.16
N PRO A 689 -3.58 10.76 29.98
CA PRO A 689 -2.96 10.51 31.30
C PRO A 689 -3.84 9.78 32.33
N ALA A 690 -5.15 9.61 32.09
CA ALA A 690 -6.03 8.81 32.95
C ALA A 690 -5.92 7.29 32.71
N GLY A 691 -5.18 6.87 31.66
CA GLY A 691 -5.02 5.47 31.24
C GLY A 691 -5.73 5.17 29.93
N PRO A 692 -5.50 3.96 29.34
CA PRO A 692 -6.10 3.56 28.08
C PRO A 692 -7.60 3.24 28.19
N VAL A 693 -8.09 2.91 29.40
CA VAL A 693 -9.51 2.62 29.66
C VAL A 693 -9.99 3.41 30.87
N LEU A 694 -11.23 3.91 30.81
CA LEU A 694 -11.92 4.52 31.94
C LEU A 694 -13.44 4.39 31.72
N ASP A 695 -14.10 3.60 32.56
CA ASP A 695 -15.53 3.30 32.48
C ASP A 695 -16.35 4.19 33.45
N GLY A 696 -17.53 4.68 33.01
CA GLY A 696 -18.48 5.42 33.86
C GLY A 696 -18.13 6.89 34.11
N ALA A 697 -17.34 7.49 33.22
CA ALA A 697 -16.83 8.85 33.35
C ALA A 697 -17.80 9.91 32.77
N ILE A 698 -17.31 11.14 32.57
CA ILE A 698 -17.97 12.13 31.72
C ILE A 698 -17.70 11.87 30.22
N VAL A 699 -16.57 11.23 29.92
CA VAL A 699 -16.24 10.65 28.62
C VAL A 699 -15.56 9.32 28.91
N ASP A 700 -16.21 8.22 28.55
CA ASP A 700 -15.59 6.90 28.67
C ASP A 700 -14.41 6.80 27.69
N LEU A 701 -13.34 6.14 28.12
CA LEU A 701 -12.16 5.91 27.30
C LEU A 701 -12.17 4.46 26.85
N ASP A 702 -12.41 4.24 25.55
CA ASP A 702 -12.15 2.95 24.91
C ASP A 702 -10.98 3.09 23.92
N PRO A 703 -9.91 2.28 24.05
CA PRO A 703 -8.66 2.48 23.33
C PRO A 703 -8.72 1.98 21.88
N VAL A 704 -9.65 1.07 21.55
CA VAL A 704 -9.90 0.69 20.14
C VAL A 704 -10.59 1.84 19.43
N THR A 705 -11.65 2.37 20.05
CA THR A 705 -12.42 3.51 19.52
C THR A 705 -11.53 4.74 19.32
N ARG A 706 -10.59 5.03 20.23
CA ARG A 706 -9.61 6.13 20.11
C ARG A 706 -8.38 5.81 19.24
N GLY A 707 -8.21 4.58 18.75
CA GLY A 707 -7.01 4.17 18.00
C GLY A 707 -5.73 4.09 18.86
N TRP A 708 -5.85 4.07 20.19
CA TRP A 708 -4.73 3.91 21.12
C TRP A 708 -4.28 2.46 21.30
N TYR A 709 -5.08 1.48 20.86
CA TYR A 709 -4.74 0.05 20.83
C TYR A 709 -5.43 -0.63 19.64
N GLN A 710 -4.69 -1.47 18.91
CA GLN A 710 -5.22 -2.39 17.90
C GLN A 710 -4.78 -3.82 18.25
N HIS A 711 -5.63 -4.82 18.05
CA HIS A 711 -5.24 -6.23 18.22
C HIS A 711 -4.37 -6.72 17.05
N LEU A 712 -3.37 -7.56 17.34
CA LEU A 712 -2.42 -8.09 16.35
C LEU A 712 -2.27 -9.63 16.52
N GLU A 713 -2.46 -10.38 15.44
CA GLU A 713 -2.06 -11.79 15.32
C GLU A 713 -0.56 -11.89 14.98
N TYR A 714 0.10 -13.00 15.32
CA TYR A 714 1.53 -13.24 15.05
C TYR A 714 1.70 -14.56 14.30
N ALA A 715 2.12 -14.51 13.02
CA ALA A 715 2.27 -15.72 12.21
C ALA A 715 3.33 -15.55 11.09
N PRO A 716 4.11 -16.61 10.77
CA PRO A 716 4.28 -17.83 11.56
C PRO A 716 5.03 -17.51 12.86
N LEU A 717 4.66 -18.13 13.98
CA LEU A 717 5.32 -17.94 15.27
C LEU A 717 5.77 -19.30 15.83
N VAL A 718 7.08 -19.46 16.04
CA VAL A 718 7.67 -20.67 16.61
C VAL A 718 8.54 -20.27 17.80
N ASN A 719 8.13 -20.68 19.01
CA ASN A 719 8.85 -20.39 20.24
C ASN A 719 10.02 -21.38 20.43
N ALA A 720 11.21 -20.87 20.77
CA ALA A 720 12.39 -21.71 21.00
C ALA A 720 12.32 -22.54 22.31
N ARG A 721 11.43 -22.17 23.24
CA ARG A 721 11.24 -22.78 24.58
C ARG A 721 9.82 -22.52 25.09
N ALA A 722 9.04 -23.58 25.30
CA ALA A 722 7.74 -23.51 25.98
C ALA A 722 7.85 -23.35 27.52
N HIS A 723 8.94 -23.86 28.11
CA HIS A 723 9.11 -23.87 29.56
C HIS A 723 10.04 -22.75 30.06
N GLN A 724 9.74 -22.25 31.25
CA GLN A 724 10.48 -21.16 31.90
C GLN A 724 11.92 -21.59 32.25
N LEU A 725 12.90 -20.85 31.73
CA LEU A 725 14.30 -21.00 32.09
C LEU A 725 14.73 -19.91 33.09
N GLY A 726 14.99 -20.31 34.33
CA GLY A 726 15.43 -19.41 35.41
C GLY A 726 14.30 -18.65 36.13
N ALA A 727 14.68 -17.73 37.01
CA ALA A 727 13.78 -17.13 38.00
C ALA A 727 12.69 -16.16 37.45
N ARG A 728 12.74 -15.80 36.16
CA ARG A 728 11.75 -14.93 35.52
C ARG A 728 11.40 -15.48 34.14
N ARG A 729 10.11 -15.45 33.76
CA ARG A 729 9.69 -15.66 32.37
C ARG A 729 10.16 -14.47 31.53
N ARG A 730 10.67 -14.74 30.33
CA ARG A 730 11.03 -13.74 29.32
C ARG A 730 10.38 -14.11 28.00
N ILE A 731 9.66 -13.16 27.40
CA ILE A 731 9.19 -13.26 26.03
C ILE A 731 10.40 -13.00 25.13
N LEU A 732 10.67 -13.86 24.15
CA LEU A 732 11.86 -13.78 23.29
C LEU A 732 11.64 -12.96 22.01
N ASN A 733 10.39 -12.87 21.53
CA ASN A 733 9.99 -11.96 20.47
C ASN A 733 9.63 -10.60 21.12
N ASP A 734 10.47 -9.58 20.90
CA ASP A 734 10.30 -8.28 21.56
C ASP A 734 9.04 -7.52 21.09
N ALA A 735 8.54 -7.77 19.87
CA ALA A 735 7.32 -7.16 19.33
C ALA A 735 6.06 -7.74 19.99
N LEU A 736 5.91 -9.07 20.00
CA LEU A 736 4.90 -9.78 20.81
C LEU A 736 5.01 -9.39 22.29
N GLY A 737 6.24 -9.25 22.80
CA GLY A 737 6.52 -8.80 24.15
C GLY A 737 6.11 -7.35 24.43
N ALA A 738 6.00 -6.48 23.42
CA ALA A 738 5.46 -5.13 23.52
C ALA A 738 3.93 -5.13 23.43
N GLN A 739 3.37 -5.80 22.43
CA GLN A 739 1.93 -5.89 22.22
C GLN A 739 1.20 -6.56 23.39
N TYR A 740 1.77 -7.63 23.96
CA TYR A 740 1.21 -8.28 25.15
C TYR A 740 1.25 -7.36 26.38
N ARG A 741 2.24 -6.47 26.50
CA ARG A 741 2.26 -5.45 27.57
C ARG A 741 1.19 -4.38 27.36
N ALA A 742 1.03 -3.87 26.15
CA ALA A 742 -0.03 -2.91 25.82
C ALA A 742 -1.43 -3.50 26.08
N PHE A 743 -1.64 -4.77 25.70
CA PHE A 743 -2.87 -5.51 26.02
C PHE A 743 -3.09 -5.67 27.53
N LEU A 744 -2.06 -6.05 28.29
CA LEU A 744 -2.15 -6.14 29.76
C LEU A 744 -2.45 -4.78 30.40
N GLU A 745 -1.93 -3.69 29.83
CA GLU A 745 -2.22 -2.32 30.30
C GLU A 745 -3.69 -1.95 30.06
N VAL A 746 -4.26 -2.26 28.89
CA VAL A 746 -5.70 -2.12 28.61
C VAL A 746 -6.54 -2.92 29.61
N VAL A 747 -6.23 -4.21 29.81
CA VAL A 747 -6.99 -5.08 30.73
C VAL A 747 -6.84 -4.66 32.19
N ALA A 748 -5.68 -4.13 32.61
CA ALA A 748 -5.46 -3.65 33.97
C ALA A 748 -6.28 -2.40 34.33
N HIS A 749 -6.76 -1.63 33.34
CA HIS A 749 -7.62 -0.47 33.53
C HIS A 749 -9.13 -0.80 33.39
N ARG A 750 -9.51 -1.99 32.94
CA ARG A 750 -10.91 -2.45 32.94
C ARG A 750 -11.34 -2.92 34.32
N ALA A 751 -12.52 -2.48 34.79
CA ALA A 751 -13.13 -3.00 36.03
C ALA A 751 -13.41 -4.52 35.99
N ARG A 752 -13.65 -5.07 34.79
CA ARG A 752 -13.73 -6.50 34.51
C ARG A 752 -13.40 -6.75 33.04
N ALA A 753 -12.57 -7.77 32.76
CA ALA A 753 -12.33 -8.23 31.40
C ALA A 753 -13.62 -8.79 30.76
N GLY A 754 -13.96 -8.30 29.57
CA GLY A 754 -15.06 -8.79 28.74
C GLY A 754 -14.68 -10.00 27.89
N ALA A 755 -15.65 -10.56 27.16
CA ALA A 755 -15.44 -11.76 26.35
C ALA A 755 -14.36 -11.55 25.26
N GLY A 756 -14.32 -10.37 24.63
CA GLY A 756 -13.30 -10.00 23.64
C GLY A 756 -11.90 -9.74 24.21
N ASP A 757 -11.80 -9.41 25.51
CA ASP A 757 -10.52 -9.34 26.23
C ASP A 757 -10.03 -10.75 26.60
N LEU A 758 -10.94 -11.60 27.08
CA LEU A 758 -10.64 -12.99 27.46
C LEU A 758 -10.22 -13.84 26.24
N LEU A 759 -10.83 -13.63 25.08
CA LEU A 759 -10.41 -14.25 23.82
C LEU A 759 -9.03 -13.75 23.36
N ALA A 760 -8.75 -12.45 23.49
CA ALA A 760 -7.42 -11.90 23.19
C ALA A 760 -6.36 -12.44 24.17
N ALA A 761 -6.70 -12.59 25.45
CA ALA A 761 -5.84 -13.23 26.44
C ALA A 761 -5.54 -14.69 26.06
N ALA A 762 -6.56 -15.49 25.72
CA ALA A 762 -6.37 -16.86 25.27
C ALA A 762 -5.42 -16.94 24.04
N HIS A 763 -5.66 -16.13 23.01
CA HIS A 763 -4.78 -16.03 21.84
C HIS A 763 -3.32 -15.71 22.21
N TYR A 764 -3.09 -14.64 22.98
CA TYR A 764 -1.72 -14.25 23.35
C TYR A 764 -1.06 -15.27 24.30
N LEU A 765 -1.82 -15.96 25.15
CA LEU A 765 -1.29 -17.01 26.02
C LEU A 765 -0.90 -18.26 25.23
N PHE A 766 -1.67 -18.64 24.20
CA PHE A 766 -1.24 -19.67 23.23
C PHE A 766 0.03 -19.24 22.46
N CYS A 767 0.13 -17.98 22.03
CA CYS A 767 1.35 -17.44 21.40
C CYS A 767 2.60 -17.44 22.32
N LEU A 768 2.41 -17.66 23.62
CA LEU A 768 3.47 -17.71 24.63
C LEU A 768 3.67 -19.12 25.22
N ASP A 769 3.13 -20.16 24.55
CA ASP A 769 3.10 -21.56 24.98
C ASP A 769 2.48 -21.80 26.38
N ARG A 770 1.70 -20.82 26.88
CA ARG A 770 1.05 -20.86 28.19
C ARG A 770 -0.30 -21.57 28.11
N VAL A 771 -0.28 -22.84 27.68
CA VAL A 771 -1.47 -23.64 27.37
C VAL A 771 -2.52 -23.61 28.50
N ASP A 772 -2.15 -23.99 29.73
CA ASP A 772 -3.12 -24.05 30.85
C ASP A 772 -3.77 -22.69 31.14
N ASP A 773 -2.99 -21.61 31.09
CA ASP A 773 -3.49 -20.25 31.27
C ASP A 773 -4.43 -19.83 30.11
N ALA A 774 -4.10 -20.23 28.87
CA ALA A 774 -4.88 -19.93 27.68
C ALA A 774 -6.24 -20.65 27.68
N LEU A 775 -6.23 -21.94 28.05
CA LEU A 775 -7.42 -22.76 28.23
C LEU A 775 -8.32 -22.16 29.33
N ALA A 776 -7.75 -21.82 30.49
CA ALA A 776 -8.49 -21.21 31.61
C ALA A 776 -9.00 -19.78 31.31
N ALA A 777 -8.40 -19.07 30.35
CA ALA A 777 -8.93 -17.81 29.83
C ALA A 777 -10.10 -18.04 28.86
N LEU A 778 -9.98 -19.04 27.98
CA LEU A 778 -10.97 -19.37 26.94
C LEU A 778 -12.27 -19.94 27.54
N ASP A 779 -12.20 -20.78 28.57
CA ASP A 779 -13.39 -21.34 29.26
C ASP A 779 -14.24 -20.27 29.98
N ARG A 780 -13.76 -19.03 30.04
CA ARG A 780 -14.47 -17.87 30.60
C ARG A 780 -15.04 -16.93 29.53
N VAL A 781 -14.83 -17.24 28.24
CA VAL A 781 -15.38 -16.46 27.13
C VAL A 781 -16.85 -16.81 26.95
N ASP A 782 -17.72 -15.81 27.07
CA ASP A 782 -19.09 -15.90 26.57
C ASP A 782 -19.05 -15.79 25.04
N ALA A 783 -19.19 -16.94 24.36
CA ALA A 783 -19.09 -17.04 22.91
C ALA A 783 -20.16 -16.23 22.16
N GLU A 784 -21.34 -16.02 22.76
CA GLU A 784 -22.40 -15.24 22.12
C GLU A 784 -22.10 -13.73 22.17
N ALA A 785 -21.39 -13.28 23.22
CA ALA A 785 -20.93 -11.91 23.40
C ALA A 785 -19.67 -11.54 22.58
N VAL A 786 -19.18 -12.44 21.72
CA VAL A 786 -18.00 -12.20 20.85
C VAL A 786 -18.46 -11.91 19.40
N PRO A 787 -18.08 -10.75 18.81
CA PRO A 787 -18.32 -10.48 17.38
C PRO A 787 -17.49 -11.40 16.45
N SER A 788 -16.24 -11.65 16.83
CA SER A 788 -15.27 -12.49 16.13
C SER A 788 -15.51 -13.99 16.33
N ARG A 789 -16.72 -14.47 16.00
CA ARG A 789 -17.16 -15.86 16.20
C ARG A 789 -16.36 -16.88 15.38
N LEU A 790 -15.92 -16.51 14.17
CA LEU A 790 -15.05 -17.31 13.30
C LEU A 790 -13.70 -17.61 13.98
N GLN A 791 -13.07 -16.56 14.52
CA GLN A 791 -11.79 -16.61 15.24
C GLN A 791 -11.95 -17.40 16.56
N HIS A 792 -13.05 -17.16 17.28
CA HIS A 792 -13.39 -17.91 18.49
C HIS A 792 -13.55 -19.41 18.21
N ALA A 793 -14.34 -19.78 17.19
CA ALA A 793 -14.58 -21.19 16.85
C ALA A 793 -13.29 -21.91 16.44
N TYR A 794 -12.39 -21.25 15.70
CA TYR A 794 -11.08 -21.82 15.37
C TYR A 794 -10.23 -22.05 16.62
N LEU A 795 -10.14 -21.05 17.52
CA LEU A 795 -9.35 -21.17 18.75
C LEU A 795 -9.94 -22.19 19.73
N ALA A 796 -11.27 -22.31 19.79
CA ALA A 796 -11.98 -23.32 20.59
C ALA A 796 -11.79 -24.74 20.03
N ALA A 797 -11.82 -24.91 18.70
CA ALA A 797 -11.54 -26.21 18.07
C ALA A 797 -10.08 -26.63 18.30
N TYR A 798 -9.12 -25.70 18.20
CA TYR A 798 -7.72 -25.94 18.56
C TYR A 798 -7.56 -26.28 20.06
N ALA A 799 -8.22 -25.55 20.95
CA ALA A 799 -8.21 -25.83 22.39
C ALA A 799 -8.81 -27.22 22.73
N ALA A 800 -9.82 -27.66 22.00
CA ALA A 800 -10.38 -29.01 22.12
C ALA A 800 -9.37 -30.09 21.65
N CYS A 801 -8.65 -29.87 20.54
CA CYS A 801 -7.54 -30.74 20.13
C CYS A 801 -6.47 -30.88 21.22
N VAL A 802 -6.07 -29.74 21.83
CA VAL A 802 -5.08 -29.69 22.93
C VAL A 802 -5.56 -30.41 24.19
N ARG A 803 -6.88 -30.54 24.40
CA ARG A 803 -7.50 -31.33 25.47
C ARG A 803 -7.65 -32.82 25.14
N GLY A 804 -7.43 -33.22 23.89
CA GLY A 804 -7.74 -34.56 23.38
C GLY A 804 -9.23 -34.79 23.06
N ASP A 805 -10.06 -33.74 23.09
CA ASP A 805 -11.49 -33.81 22.74
C ASP A 805 -11.66 -33.58 21.24
N LEU A 806 -11.38 -34.63 20.47
CA LEU A 806 -11.39 -34.58 19.00
C LEU A 806 -12.82 -34.44 18.43
N ASP A 807 -13.83 -34.94 19.14
CA ASP A 807 -15.24 -34.80 18.76
C ASP A 807 -15.73 -33.36 18.93
N ALA A 808 -15.43 -32.70 20.05
CA ALA A 808 -15.73 -31.28 20.21
C ALA A 808 -14.96 -30.41 19.22
N ALA A 809 -13.68 -30.73 18.95
CA ALA A 809 -12.89 -30.04 17.94
C ALA A 809 -13.53 -30.13 16.54
N ARG A 810 -13.96 -31.34 16.15
CA ARG A 810 -14.65 -31.60 14.88
C ARG A 810 -16.01 -30.90 14.80
N ALA A 811 -16.77 -30.89 15.88
CA ALA A 811 -18.07 -30.21 15.97
C ALA A 811 -17.93 -28.67 15.84
N LEU A 812 -16.88 -28.08 16.43
CA LEU A 812 -16.59 -26.64 16.34
C LEU A 812 -16.03 -26.23 14.97
N ALA A 813 -15.26 -27.11 14.31
CA ALA A 813 -14.65 -26.82 13.01
C ALA A 813 -15.58 -27.04 11.81
N THR A 814 -16.45 -28.06 11.86
CA THR A 814 -17.29 -28.47 10.72
C THR A 814 -18.20 -27.37 10.15
N PRO A 815 -18.86 -26.50 10.95
CA PRO A 815 -19.69 -25.41 10.42
C PRO A 815 -18.95 -24.39 9.53
N TRP A 816 -17.62 -24.35 9.60
CA TRP A 816 -16.77 -23.41 8.86
C TRP A 816 -15.98 -24.08 7.72
N ARG A 817 -16.20 -25.38 7.48
CA ARG A 817 -15.57 -26.17 6.40
C ARG A 817 -15.66 -25.50 5.04
N ASP A 818 -16.81 -24.93 4.73
CA ASP A 818 -17.14 -24.36 3.41
C ASP A 818 -17.11 -22.82 3.42
N HIS A 819 -16.38 -22.21 4.37
CA HIS A 819 -16.30 -20.76 4.52
C HIS A 819 -15.84 -20.08 3.20
N PRO A 820 -16.51 -19.00 2.74
CA PRO A 820 -16.33 -18.50 1.38
C PRO A 820 -14.96 -17.83 1.13
N VAL A 821 -14.22 -17.48 2.19
CA VAL A 821 -12.88 -16.87 2.13
C VAL A 821 -11.80 -17.90 2.40
N ASP A 822 -10.92 -18.10 1.42
CA ASP A 822 -9.94 -19.19 1.35
C ASP A 822 -9.00 -19.25 2.56
N ARG A 823 -8.41 -18.12 2.98
CA ARG A 823 -7.53 -18.03 4.16
C ARG A 823 -8.14 -18.63 5.44
N TRP A 824 -9.47 -18.53 5.60
CA TRP A 824 -10.18 -19.13 6.73
C TRP A 824 -10.66 -20.55 6.43
N ARG A 825 -11.10 -20.82 5.19
CA ARG A 825 -11.48 -22.17 4.76
C ARG A 825 -10.32 -23.14 4.91
N HIS A 826 -9.12 -22.76 4.46
CA HIS A 826 -7.91 -23.57 4.56
C HIS A 826 -7.51 -23.85 6.02
N ARG A 827 -7.65 -22.85 6.91
CA ARG A 827 -7.44 -23.04 8.37
C ARG A 827 -8.38 -24.14 8.91
N PHE A 828 -9.69 -24.06 8.64
CA PHE A 828 -10.66 -25.05 9.15
C PHE A 828 -10.57 -26.42 8.48
N VAL A 829 -10.34 -26.49 7.17
CA VAL A 829 -10.20 -27.76 6.44
C VAL A 829 -8.90 -28.47 6.82
N ALA A 830 -7.79 -27.76 7.01
CA ALA A 830 -6.55 -28.36 7.52
C ALA A 830 -6.69 -28.87 8.96
N LEU A 831 -7.45 -28.17 9.82
CA LEU A 831 -7.76 -28.65 11.17
C LEU A 831 -8.64 -29.91 11.15
N LEU A 832 -9.63 -29.97 10.25
CA LEU A 832 -10.45 -31.18 10.04
C LEU A 832 -9.62 -32.35 9.48
N ALA A 833 -8.72 -32.10 8.54
CA ALA A 833 -7.82 -33.10 8.00
C ALA A 833 -6.88 -33.68 9.07
N MET A 834 -6.32 -32.85 9.95
CA MET A 834 -5.53 -33.30 11.11
C MET A 834 -6.38 -34.17 12.07
N LEU A 835 -7.67 -33.88 12.21
CA LEU A 835 -8.61 -34.70 13.00
C LEU A 835 -9.02 -36.00 12.28
N ASP A 836 -8.92 -36.08 10.96
CA ASP A 836 -9.13 -37.31 10.17
C ASP A 836 -7.88 -38.20 10.23
N GLU A 837 -6.68 -37.62 10.09
CA GLU A 837 -5.38 -38.31 10.27
C GLU A 837 -5.23 -38.87 11.69
N ALA A 838 -5.57 -38.09 12.73
CA ALA A 838 -5.63 -38.56 14.11
C ALA A 838 -6.68 -39.66 14.35
N GLY A 839 -7.65 -39.81 13.43
CA GLY A 839 -8.62 -40.93 13.39
C GLY A 839 -8.12 -42.16 12.61
N GLY A 840 -6.91 -42.12 12.04
CA GLY A 840 -6.33 -43.21 11.24
C GLY A 840 -6.60 -43.12 9.74
N ALA A 841 -6.97 -41.96 9.20
CA ALA A 841 -6.93 -41.70 7.76
C ALA A 841 -5.50 -41.44 7.27
N ASP A 842 -5.27 -41.60 5.96
CA ASP A 842 -4.01 -41.20 5.33
C ASP A 842 -3.73 -39.69 5.47
N ALA A 843 -2.46 -39.30 5.54
CA ALA A 843 -2.05 -37.91 5.64
C ALA A 843 -2.58 -37.08 4.45
N ALA A 844 -3.24 -35.96 4.76
CA ALA A 844 -3.93 -35.18 3.74
C ALA A 844 -2.98 -34.33 2.87
N VAL A 845 -3.33 -34.20 1.60
CA VAL A 845 -2.69 -33.27 0.65
C VAL A 845 -2.81 -31.83 1.15
N ALA A 846 -1.78 -31.01 0.92
CA ALA A 846 -1.77 -29.60 1.30
C ALA A 846 -2.99 -28.84 0.73
N VAL A 847 -3.86 -28.39 1.64
CA VAL A 847 -5.10 -27.65 1.33
C VAL A 847 -4.78 -26.21 0.93
N ASP A 848 -3.77 -25.63 1.57
CA ASP A 848 -3.21 -24.33 1.24
C ASP A 848 -1.93 -24.51 0.42
N PRO A 849 -1.94 -24.24 -0.90
CA PRO A 849 -0.78 -24.44 -1.76
C PRO A 849 0.35 -23.45 -1.46
N ASP A 850 0.11 -22.37 -0.70
CA ASP A 850 1.15 -21.45 -0.24
C ASP A 850 1.70 -21.82 1.15
N SER A 851 0.99 -22.63 1.94
CA SER A 851 1.48 -23.08 3.24
C SER A 851 2.81 -23.85 3.15
N ARG A 852 3.84 -23.33 3.81
CA ARG A 852 5.13 -24.02 3.99
C ARG A 852 4.96 -25.27 4.85
N ASP A 853 4.16 -25.19 5.91
CA ASP A 853 4.07 -26.25 6.91
C ASP A 853 3.26 -27.45 6.40
N GLN A 854 2.15 -27.22 5.67
CA GLN A 854 1.39 -28.31 5.05
C GLN A 854 2.21 -29.03 3.98
N ARG A 855 2.89 -28.30 3.09
CA ARG A 855 3.76 -28.91 2.06
C ARG A 855 4.92 -29.71 2.66
N MET A 856 5.47 -29.26 3.79
CA MET A 856 6.54 -29.99 4.49
C MET A 856 6.01 -31.19 5.28
N ALA A 857 4.79 -31.13 5.81
CA ALA A 857 4.12 -32.29 6.42
C ALA A 857 3.78 -33.36 5.36
N GLU A 858 3.23 -32.96 4.22
CA GLU A 858 2.91 -33.86 3.11
C GLU A 858 4.16 -34.55 2.55
N ALA A 859 5.25 -33.80 2.32
CA ALA A 859 6.52 -34.37 1.89
C ALA A 859 7.14 -35.30 2.95
N ALA A 860 7.04 -34.97 4.24
CA ALA A 860 7.52 -35.82 5.33
C ALA A 860 6.69 -37.10 5.49
N ALA A 861 5.37 -37.02 5.30
CA ALA A 861 4.49 -38.19 5.30
C ALA A 861 4.77 -39.11 4.09
N ARG A 862 5.07 -38.54 2.91
CA ARG A 862 5.46 -39.32 1.72
C ARG A 862 6.90 -39.81 1.75
N GLN A 863 7.73 -39.36 2.70
CA GLN A 863 9.12 -39.81 2.83
C GLN A 863 9.20 -41.29 3.29
N PRO A 864 9.89 -42.17 2.54
CA PRO A 864 10.16 -43.52 3.01
C PRO A 864 11.07 -43.52 4.25
N SER A 865 10.81 -44.42 5.19
CA SER A 865 11.62 -44.58 6.39
C SER A 865 11.76 -46.04 6.78
N ILE A 866 12.88 -46.37 7.43
CA ILE A 866 13.11 -47.68 8.05
C ILE A 866 14.04 -47.50 9.24
N ASP A 867 13.70 -48.15 10.35
CA ASP A 867 14.53 -48.28 11.55
C ASP A 867 14.54 -49.74 12.02
N VAL A 868 15.70 -50.19 12.51
CA VAL A 868 15.96 -51.59 12.86
C VAL A 868 16.33 -51.75 14.34
N ALA A 869 15.61 -52.62 15.02
CA ALA A 869 15.84 -53.01 16.41
C ALA A 869 15.95 -54.54 16.51
N ILE A 870 16.40 -55.05 17.67
CA ILE A 870 16.43 -56.48 17.95
C ILE A 870 15.76 -56.75 19.29
N GLU A 871 14.60 -57.40 19.24
CA GLU A 871 13.74 -57.67 20.39
C GLU A 871 13.55 -59.19 20.51
N GLY A 872 13.86 -59.78 21.68
CA GLY A 872 13.62 -61.22 21.92
C GLY A 872 14.32 -62.20 20.96
N GLY A 873 15.41 -61.79 20.31
CA GLY A 873 16.09 -62.57 19.27
C GLY A 873 15.39 -62.57 17.91
N GLN A 874 14.48 -61.61 17.68
CA GLN A 874 13.94 -61.26 16.37
C GLN A 874 14.52 -59.91 15.93
N VAL A 875 14.75 -59.74 14.63
CA VAL A 875 14.95 -58.43 14.01
C VAL A 875 13.57 -57.78 13.86
N VAL A 876 13.44 -56.55 14.34
CA VAL A 876 12.22 -55.75 14.28
C VAL A 876 12.48 -54.57 13.37
N LEU A 877 11.64 -54.41 12.35
CA LEU A 877 11.73 -53.36 11.35
C LEU A 877 10.50 -52.46 11.47
N GLN A 878 10.70 -51.25 12.00
CA GLN A 878 9.69 -50.19 11.92
C GLN A 878 9.91 -49.47 10.59
N HIS A 879 8.88 -49.28 9.79
CA HIS A 879 9.03 -48.79 8.42
C HIS A 879 7.82 -48.02 7.92
N HIS A 880 8.05 -47.12 6.96
CA HIS A 880 7.03 -46.32 6.31
C HIS A 880 7.29 -46.19 4.80
N ALA A 881 6.24 -46.23 3.99
CA ALA A 881 6.28 -46.13 2.53
C ALA A 881 7.30 -47.06 1.83
N LEU A 882 7.50 -48.28 2.37
CA LEU A 882 8.37 -49.32 1.80
C LEU A 882 7.63 -50.66 1.64
N THR A 883 7.95 -51.39 0.58
CA THR A 883 7.38 -52.72 0.27
C THR A 883 8.35 -53.87 0.53
N GLY A 884 9.64 -53.59 0.67
CA GLY A 884 10.68 -54.57 0.97
C GLY A 884 12.00 -53.94 1.36
N CYS A 885 12.85 -54.72 2.04
CA CYS A 885 14.23 -54.34 2.34
C CYS A 885 15.15 -55.57 2.39
N GLN A 886 16.46 -55.33 2.28
CA GLN A 886 17.49 -56.34 2.41
C GLN A 886 18.10 -56.28 3.82
N LEU A 887 17.98 -57.36 4.59
CA LEU A 887 18.71 -57.55 5.85
C LEU A 887 20.08 -58.18 5.58
N ARG A 888 21.13 -57.55 6.09
CA ARG A 888 22.52 -58.01 6.02
C ARG A 888 23.07 -58.27 7.41
N PHE A 889 23.82 -59.35 7.56
CA PHE A 889 24.37 -59.80 8.83
C PHE A 889 25.89 -59.89 8.74
N PHE A 890 26.60 -59.07 9.51
CA PHE A 890 28.06 -59.06 9.60
C PHE A 890 28.48 -59.63 10.96
N GLN A 891 29.28 -60.69 11.00
CA GLN A 891 29.81 -61.21 12.26
C GLN A 891 30.87 -60.27 12.83
N MET A 892 30.79 -59.99 14.14
CA MET A 892 31.67 -59.06 14.84
C MET A 892 32.73 -59.78 15.68
N ASP A 893 34.00 -59.49 15.42
CA ASP A 893 35.05 -59.60 16.44
C ASP A 893 34.86 -58.43 17.43
N ILE A 894 34.14 -58.72 18.51
CA ILE A 894 33.79 -57.74 19.54
C ILE A 894 35.03 -57.20 20.28
N GLU A 895 36.10 -57.99 20.44
CA GLU A 895 37.29 -57.53 21.14
C GLU A 895 38.13 -56.59 20.27
N LEU A 896 38.29 -56.91 18.99
CA LEU A 896 38.97 -56.05 18.02
C LEU A 896 38.25 -54.71 17.84
N LEU A 897 36.91 -54.73 17.75
CA LEU A 897 36.09 -53.53 17.65
C LEU A 897 36.21 -52.67 18.92
N PHE A 898 35.97 -53.25 20.09
CA PHE A 898 36.07 -52.55 21.37
C PHE A 898 37.47 -52.00 21.61
N SER A 899 38.53 -52.74 21.27
CA SER A 899 39.92 -52.30 21.42
C SER A 899 40.28 -51.12 20.50
N ARG A 900 39.59 -50.97 19.37
CA ARG A 900 39.77 -49.82 18.46
C ARG A 900 38.89 -48.63 18.85
N GLN A 901 37.66 -48.87 19.31
CA GLN A 901 36.68 -47.82 19.63
C GLN A 901 35.76 -48.23 20.81
N PRO A 902 36.20 -48.07 22.08
CA PRO A 902 35.52 -48.65 23.25
C PRO A 902 34.12 -48.11 23.56
N PHE A 903 33.80 -46.89 23.12
CA PHE A 903 32.57 -46.15 23.44
C PHE A 903 31.55 -46.12 22.26
N VAL A 904 31.66 -47.03 21.30
CA VAL A 904 30.84 -47.01 20.06
C VAL A 904 29.57 -47.86 20.21
N GLN A 905 28.68 -47.42 21.09
CA GLN A 905 27.30 -47.91 21.15
C GLN A 905 26.35 -47.17 20.17
N GLY A 906 26.87 -46.48 19.14
CA GLY A 906 26.04 -45.63 18.28
C GLY A 906 26.60 -45.15 16.92
N ASP A 907 27.66 -45.76 16.36
CA ASP A 907 28.13 -45.44 14.99
C ASP A 907 28.49 -46.74 14.21
N VAL A 908 27.46 -47.58 14.04
CA VAL A 908 27.58 -48.92 13.42
C VAL A 908 27.54 -48.88 11.88
N GLU A 909 27.41 -47.70 11.29
CA GLU A 909 27.22 -47.51 9.84
C GLU A 909 28.46 -47.81 8.98
N ARG A 910 29.63 -47.96 9.61
CA ARG A 910 30.93 -48.10 8.93
C ARG A 910 31.27 -49.53 8.49
N PHE A 911 30.40 -50.51 8.72
CA PHE A 911 30.59 -51.91 8.30
C PHE A 911 30.44 -52.13 6.79
N SER A 912 29.96 -51.10 6.07
CA SER A 912 29.74 -51.05 4.62
C SER A 912 30.98 -51.22 3.72
N PHE A 913 32.17 -51.44 4.29
CA PHE A 913 33.41 -51.79 3.57
C PHE A 913 33.77 -53.29 3.68
N ILE A 914 32.89 -54.12 4.25
CA ILE A 914 33.07 -55.56 4.45
C ILE A 914 31.92 -56.29 3.74
N GLU A 915 32.14 -57.50 3.25
CA GLU A 915 31.09 -58.33 2.64
C GLU A 915 30.19 -58.97 3.75
N PRO A 916 28.85 -58.94 3.64
CA PRO A 916 27.97 -59.52 4.65
C PRO A 916 28.01 -61.05 4.62
N GLY A 917 28.24 -61.67 5.78
CA GLY A 917 28.30 -63.13 5.93
C GLY A 917 26.96 -63.85 5.75
N HIS A 918 25.85 -63.13 5.79
CA HIS A 918 24.53 -63.61 5.40
C HIS A 918 23.64 -62.44 4.95
N VAL A 919 22.71 -62.71 4.03
CA VAL A 919 21.78 -61.72 3.47
C VAL A 919 20.39 -62.37 3.33
N VAL A 920 19.34 -61.61 3.65
CA VAL A 920 17.94 -62.04 3.58
C VAL A 920 17.11 -60.91 2.97
N GLU A 921 16.39 -61.19 1.88
CA GLU A 921 15.35 -60.30 1.37
C GLU A 921 14.09 -60.41 2.23
N VAL A 922 13.53 -59.28 2.63
CA VAL A 922 12.35 -59.18 3.48
C VAL A 922 11.26 -58.41 2.73
N ALA A 923 10.14 -59.06 2.44
CA ALA A 923 8.91 -58.37 2.08
C ALA A 923 8.34 -57.71 3.34
N LEU A 924 8.06 -56.41 3.27
CA LEU A 924 7.59 -55.62 4.41
C LEU A 924 6.06 -55.63 4.48
N ASP A 925 5.52 -55.55 5.69
CA ASP A 925 4.08 -55.60 5.95
C ASP A 925 3.39 -54.23 5.90
N GLY A 926 2.15 -54.19 5.41
CA GLY A 926 1.33 -52.96 5.34
C GLY A 926 0.93 -52.38 6.71
N THR A 927 1.46 -52.91 7.81
CA THR A 927 1.26 -52.47 9.20
C THR A 927 2.43 -51.67 9.77
N GLY A 928 3.50 -51.43 9.00
CA GLY A 928 4.63 -50.59 9.40
C GLY A 928 5.56 -51.19 10.48
N ARG A 929 5.39 -52.47 10.85
CA ARG A 929 6.23 -53.16 11.85
C ARG A 929 6.44 -54.64 11.53
N THR A 930 7.33 -54.91 10.59
CA THR A 930 7.71 -56.28 10.20
C THR A 930 8.65 -56.91 11.23
N THR A 931 8.44 -58.18 11.56
CA THR A 931 9.28 -58.93 12.52
C THR A 931 9.85 -60.18 11.85
N VAL A 932 11.18 -60.34 11.89
CA VAL A 932 11.92 -61.39 11.18
C VAL A 932 12.81 -62.17 12.17
N PRO A 933 12.75 -63.51 12.23
CA PRO A 933 13.56 -64.27 13.17
C PRO A 933 15.05 -64.23 12.82
N LEU A 934 15.93 -64.11 13.83
CA LEU A 934 17.37 -64.24 13.59
C LEU A 934 17.69 -65.62 12.97
N PRO A 935 18.46 -65.67 11.85
CA PRO A 935 18.83 -66.90 11.17
C PRO A 935 19.46 -67.92 12.14
N ALA A 936 19.04 -69.18 12.06
CA ALA A 936 19.38 -70.19 13.09
C ALA A 936 20.89 -70.36 13.32
N ALA A 937 21.71 -70.23 12.25
CA ALA A 937 23.17 -70.31 12.32
C ALA A 937 23.85 -69.11 12.99
N LEU A 938 23.14 -67.99 13.20
CA LEU A 938 23.70 -66.72 13.67
C LEU A 938 23.26 -66.32 15.08
N ARG A 939 22.30 -67.03 15.69
CA ARG A 939 21.73 -66.69 17.02
C ARG A 939 22.72 -66.69 18.19
N GLY A 940 23.86 -67.37 18.03
CA GLY A 940 24.95 -67.40 19.01
C GLY A 940 26.14 -66.51 18.66
N ALA A 941 26.04 -65.69 17.61
CA ALA A 941 27.13 -64.82 17.16
C ALA A 941 26.85 -63.35 17.52
N ASN A 942 27.90 -62.58 17.76
CA ASN A 942 27.81 -61.13 17.79
C ASN A 942 27.68 -60.62 16.34
N LEU A 943 26.68 -59.77 16.08
CA LEU A 943 26.33 -59.34 14.72
C LEU A 943 26.18 -57.81 14.63
N VAL A 944 26.53 -57.23 13.48
CA VAL A 944 25.80 -56.05 13.00
C VAL A 944 24.67 -56.56 12.10
N VAL A 945 23.46 -56.07 12.35
CA VAL A 945 22.31 -56.25 11.45
C VAL A 945 22.05 -54.92 10.75
N GLU A 946 22.29 -54.88 9.45
CA GLU A 946 22.04 -53.71 8.60
C GLU A 946 20.75 -53.95 7.78
N ALA A 947 19.81 -53.01 7.87
CA ALA A 947 18.63 -52.97 7.01
C ALA A 947 18.88 -51.96 5.88
N VAL A 948 18.70 -52.40 4.63
CA VAL A 948 18.96 -51.61 3.42
C VAL A 948 17.70 -51.54 2.56
N ALA A 949 17.30 -50.34 2.18
CA ALA A 949 16.20 -50.06 1.26
C ALA A 949 16.62 -48.95 0.27
N PRO A 950 15.84 -48.63 -0.78
CA PRO A 950 16.22 -47.60 -1.74
C PRO A 950 16.50 -46.25 -1.06
N GLY A 951 17.74 -45.75 -1.19
CA GLY A 951 18.20 -44.51 -0.54
C GLY A 951 18.35 -44.56 1.00
N LEU A 952 18.08 -45.70 1.64
CA LEU A 952 17.98 -45.82 3.10
C LEU A 952 18.84 -46.94 3.66
N ARG A 953 19.41 -46.68 4.84
CA ARG A 953 20.22 -47.64 5.59
C ARG A 953 20.11 -47.38 7.08
N ARG A 954 20.06 -48.45 7.87
CA ARG A 954 20.23 -48.46 9.33
C ARG A 954 21.00 -49.69 9.77
N ALA A 955 21.74 -49.60 10.86
CA ALA A 955 22.50 -50.71 11.42
C ALA A 955 22.37 -50.76 12.94
N VAL A 956 22.15 -51.95 13.50
CA VAL A 956 22.07 -52.20 14.95
C VAL A 956 23.02 -53.32 15.35
N ALA A 957 23.67 -53.16 16.51
CA ALA A 957 24.56 -54.17 17.08
C ALA A 957 23.77 -55.21 17.91
N HIS A 958 24.01 -56.48 17.65
CA HIS A 958 23.57 -57.61 18.45
C HIS A 958 24.75 -58.23 19.20
N TYR A 959 24.61 -58.37 20.52
CA TYR A 959 25.54 -59.11 21.35
C TYR A 959 24.85 -60.39 21.84
N ALA A 960 25.30 -61.54 21.35
CA ALA A 960 24.75 -62.83 21.72
C ALA A 960 25.44 -63.32 22.99
N HIS A 961 24.74 -63.26 24.13
CA HIS A 961 25.30 -63.67 25.41
C HIS A 961 24.29 -64.26 26.39
N ASP A 962 24.78 -65.23 27.18
CA ASP A 962 24.16 -65.71 28.43
C ASP A 962 24.89 -65.08 29.64
N LEU A 963 25.39 -63.85 29.49
CA LEU A 963 26.00 -63.05 30.57
C LEU A 963 24.97 -62.19 31.30
N ALA A 964 25.04 -62.16 32.63
CA ALA A 964 24.46 -61.11 33.47
C ALA A 964 25.56 -60.49 34.34
N VAL A 965 25.81 -59.19 34.17
CA VAL A 965 26.91 -58.47 34.83
C VAL A 965 26.37 -57.49 35.88
N GLN A 966 26.74 -57.71 37.13
CA GLN A 966 26.36 -56.91 38.29
C GLN A 966 27.44 -55.85 38.55
N LEU A 967 27.21 -54.62 38.07
CA LEU A 967 28.15 -53.50 38.18
C LEU A 967 28.04 -52.77 39.54
N SER A 968 29.04 -52.95 40.42
CA SER A 968 29.14 -52.28 41.72
C SER A 968 29.90 -50.96 41.58
N HIS A 969 29.35 -50.02 40.80
CA HIS A 969 30.08 -48.84 40.30
C HIS A 969 30.70 -47.96 41.41
N GLN A 970 30.04 -47.83 42.56
CA GLN A 970 30.56 -47.08 43.72
C GLN A 970 31.87 -47.64 44.29
N TYR A 971 32.22 -48.89 43.96
CA TYR A 971 33.38 -49.61 44.48
C TYR A 971 34.33 -50.10 43.37
N GLY A 972 34.12 -49.71 42.11
CA GLY A 972 35.03 -50.05 41.01
C GLY A 972 35.08 -51.54 40.64
N GLN A 973 34.07 -52.31 41.05
CA GLN A 973 34.00 -53.75 40.84
C GLN A 973 32.80 -54.16 39.99
N LEU A 974 32.94 -55.28 39.29
CA LEU A 974 31.84 -56.00 38.66
C LEU A 974 31.81 -57.46 39.10
N ARG A 975 30.68 -58.11 38.90
CA ARG A 975 30.53 -59.57 39.00
C ARG A 975 29.79 -60.12 37.79
N VAL A 976 30.36 -61.13 37.14
CA VAL A 976 29.76 -61.86 36.02
C VAL A 976 29.14 -63.16 36.53
N VAL A 977 27.88 -63.40 36.18
CA VAL A 977 27.20 -64.68 36.33
C VAL A 977 26.57 -65.09 34.99
N ARG A 978 26.35 -66.38 34.78
CA ARG A 978 25.55 -66.88 33.66
C ARG A 978 24.09 -66.50 33.91
N ALA A 979 23.42 -65.84 32.97
CA ALA A 979 22.09 -65.29 33.17
C ALA A 979 21.05 -66.39 33.42
N SER A 980 21.09 -67.46 32.61
CA SER A 980 20.18 -68.61 32.66
C SER A 980 20.23 -69.44 33.95
N SER A 981 21.40 -69.54 34.59
CA SER A 981 21.62 -70.42 35.76
C SER A 981 22.09 -69.71 37.04
N GLN A 982 22.41 -68.41 36.97
CA GLN A 982 23.01 -67.60 38.04
C GLN A 982 24.34 -68.14 38.60
N ALA A 983 24.95 -69.13 37.93
CA ALA A 983 26.28 -69.62 38.24
C ALA A 983 27.33 -68.51 38.03
N ALA A 984 28.31 -68.40 38.92
CA ALA A 984 29.44 -67.49 38.71
C ALA A 984 30.26 -67.94 37.49
N LEU A 985 30.69 -66.98 36.67
CA LEU A 985 31.58 -67.25 35.53
C LEU A 985 33.01 -66.83 35.89
N PRO A 986 33.88 -67.78 36.27
CA PRO A 986 35.29 -67.51 36.56
C PRO A 986 36.11 -67.46 35.26
N ALA A 987 37.31 -66.88 35.32
CA ALA A 987 38.20 -66.74 34.16
C ALA A 987 37.57 -66.06 32.93
N THR A 988 36.49 -65.31 33.11
CA THR A 988 35.89 -64.44 32.10
C THR A 988 36.80 -63.24 31.89
N TYR A 989 37.19 -62.97 30.64
CA TYR A 989 38.03 -61.83 30.30
C TYR A 989 37.26 -60.52 30.45
N VAL A 990 37.92 -59.50 30.99
CA VAL A 990 37.38 -58.14 31.16
C VAL A 990 38.41 -57.14 30.66
N LYS A 991 37.99 -56.23 29.78
CA LYS A 991 38.86 -55.21 29.17
C LYS A 991 38.27 -53.82 29.38
N VAL A 992 39.07 -52.88 29.87
CA VAL A 992 38.62 -51.57 30.39
C VAL A 992 39.37 -50.44 29.72
N TYR A 993 38.63 -49.46 29.21
CA TYR A 993 39.15 -48.19 28.69
C TYR A 993 38.55 -47.02 29.47
N GLY A 994 39.38 -46.03 29.78
CA GLY A 994 38.96 -44.77 30.38
C GLY A 994 38.87 -43.67 29.34
N ARG A 995 37.73 -42.97 29.27
CA ARG A 995 37.66 -41.63 28.68
C ARG A 995 38.14 -40.64 29.72
N GLN A 996 39.19 -39.90 29.40
CA GLN A 996 39.77 -38.87 30.26
C GLN A 996 39.00 -37.56 30.14
N ARG A 997 39.14 -36.66 31.13
CA ARG A 997 38.50 -35.32 31.21
C ARG A 997 38.94 -34.30 30.13
N GLY A 998 39.49 -34.77 29.02
CA GLY A 998 39.80 -34.02 27.80
C GLY A 998 39.35 -34.77 26.53
N GLY A 999 38.43 -35.73 26.64
CA GLY A 999 37.91 -36.52 25.52
C GLY A 999 38.80 -37.66 25.04
N ALA A 1000 40.10 -37.64 25.36
CA ALA A 1000 41.03 -38.73 25.02
C ALA A 1000 40.58 -40.07 25.63
N VAL A 1001 40.57 -41.13 24.82
CA VAL A 1001 40.25 -42.49 25.25
C VAL A 1001 41.54 -43.30 25.30
N THR A 1002 41.84 -43.87 26.47
CA THR A 1002 43.04 -44.68 26.71
C THR A 1002 42.66 -46.04 27.29
N PHE A 1003 43.40 -47.08 26.90
CA PHE A 1003 43.37 -48.35 27.63
C PHE A 1003 43.70 -48.08 29.10
N PHE A 1004 42.99 -48.76 30.01
CA PHE A 1004 43.13 -48.53 31.44
C PHE A 1004 43.57 -49.81 32.16
N LYS A 1005 42.85 -50.91 31.95
CA LYS A 1005 43.10 -52.18 32.66
C LYS A 1005 42.46 -53.34 31.91
N ASP A 1006 43.02 -54.54 32.04
CA ASP A 1006 42.33 -55.77 31.70
C ASP A 1006 42.67 -56.89 32.68
N GLY A 1007 42.12 -58.08 32.45
CA GLY A 1007 42.37 -59.27 33.25
C GLY A 1007 41.16 -60.20 33.22
N TYR A 1008 41.05 -61.05 34.25
CA TYR A 1008 40.07 -62.13 34.29
C TYR A 1008 39.30 -62.15 35.62
N THR A 1009 38.04 -62.60 35.59
CA THR A 1009 37.23 -62.79 36.80
C THR A 1009 37.79 -63.89 37.70
N ASP A 1010 37.67 -63.69 39.02
CA ASP A 1010 38.03 -64.69 40.01
C ASP A 1010 37.03 -65.86 40.08
N VAL A 1011 37.29 -66.84 40.95
CA VAL A 1011 36.42 -68.02 41.19
C VAL A 1011 35.00 -67.68 41.68
N ARG A 1012 34.68 -66.41 41.96
CA ARG A 1012 33.36 -65.90 42.38
C ARG A 1012 32.69 -65.07 41.27
N GLY A 1013 33.33 -64.99 40.10
CA GLY A 1013 32.93 -64.17 38.95
C GLY A 1013 33.29 -62.69 39.09
N ARG A 1014 34.13 -62.28 40.06
CA ARG A 1014 34.40 -60.87 40.35
C ARG A 1014 35.64 -60.34 39.65
N PHE A 1015 35.59 -59.08 39.22
CA PHE A 1015 36.73 -58.32 38.71
C PHE A 1015 36.71 -56.88 39.24
N ASP A 1016 37.89 -56.31 39.48
CA ASP A 1016 38.10 -54.91 39.84
C ASP A 1016 38.53 -54.16 38.58
N TYR A 1017 37.69 -53.27 38.08
CA TYR A 1017 37.90 -52.56 36.81
C TYR A 1017 38.54 -51.17 37.00
N ALA A 1018 38.52 -50.59 38.21
CA ALA A 1018 38.90 -49.20 38.45
C ALA A 1018 40.22 -48.99 39.21
N THR A 1019 40.70 -49.98 39.97
CA THR A 1019 41.89 -49.82 40.82
C THR A 1019 43.17 -50.08 40.02
N LEU A 1020 44.03 -49.05 39.95
CA LEU A 1020 45.41 -49.11 39.50
C LEU A 1020 46.32 -48.48 40.59
N SER A 1021 47.63 -48.78 40.56
CA SER A 1021 48.62 -48.13 41.44
C SER A 1021 49.18 -46.84 40.83
N THR A 1022 48.31 -46.03 40.21
CA THR A 1022 48.62 -44.79 39.48
C THR A 1022 47.55 -43.72 39.75
N ASP A 1023 47.80 -42.47 39.34
CA ASP A 1023 46.82 -41.37 39.41
C ASP A 1023 45.90 -41.30 38.18
N ASP A 1024 45.92 -42.28 37.28
CA ASP A 1024 45.13 -42.24 36.04
C ASP A 1024 43.62 -42.19 36.31
N LEU A 1025 43.16 -42.78 37.41
CA LEU A 1025 41.75 -42.76 37.84
C LEU A 1025 41.24 -41.33 38.09
N ASP A 1026 42.08 -40.43 38.60
CA ASP A 1026 41.77 -39.01 38.84
C ASP A 1026 41.38 -38.28 37.55
N ARG A 1027 41.95 -38.76 36.43
CA ARG A 1027 41.82 -38.18 35.10
C ARG A 1027 40.65 -38.76 34.32
N VAL A 1028 40.10 -39.91 34.74
CA VAL A 1028 38.94 -40.56 34.12
C VAL A 1028 37.65 -39.77 34.40
N GLU A 1029 36.81 -39.67 33.37
CA GLU A 1029 35.45 -39.16 33.39
C GLU A 1029 34.44 -40.31 33.32
N ARG A 1030 34.73 -41.34 32.51
CA ARG A 1030 33.85 -42.48 32.24
C ARG A 1030 34.66 -43.70 31.80
N PHE A 1031 34.22 -44.89 32.18
CA PHE A 1031 34.78 -46.17 31.75
C PHE A 1031 33.88 -46.83 30.69
N ALA A 1032 34.51 -47.50 29.72
CA ALA A 1032 33.90 -48.54 28.92
C ALA A 1032 34.53 -49.89 29.31
N ILE A 1033 33.70 -50.93 29.41
CA ILE A 1033 34.05 -52.25 29.93
C ILE A 1033 33.49 -53.33 29.01
N LEU A 1034 34.36 -54.07 28.33
CA LEU A 1034 34.03 -55.30 27.63
C LEU A 1034 34.16 -56.48 28.60
N VAL A 1035 33.25 -57.44 28.49
CA VAL A 1035 33.27 -58.73 29.19
C VAL A 1035 33.11 -59.86 28.17
N VAL A 1036 33.99 -60.87 28.19
CA VAL A 1036 34.00 -62.00 27.22
C VAL A 1036 34.18 -63.34 27.95
N ALA A 1037 33.28 -64.30 27.68
CA ALA A 1037 33.38 -65.69 28.13
C ALA A 1037 33.15 -66.67 26.96
N ASP A 1038 34.07 -67.62 26.79
CA ASP A 1038 34.07 -68.56 25.65
C ASP A 1038 32.78 -69.39 25.52
N ASP A 1039 32.12 -69.72 26.65
CA ASP A 1039 30.91 -70.56 26.70
C ASP A 1039 29.59 -69.78 26.90
N ALA A 1040 29.68 -68.47 27.14
CA ALA A 1040 28.55 -67.62 27.52
C ALA A 1040 28.46 -66.29 26.75
N GLY A 1041 29.35 -66.04 25.77
CA GLY A 1041 29.30 -64.89 24.88
C GLY A 1041 29.97 -63.64 25.46
N ALA A 1042 29.63 -62.47 24.92
CA ALA A 1042 30.28 -61.22 25.26
C ALA A 1042 29.30 -60.04 25.36
N THR A 1043 29.63 -59.03 26.16
CA THR A 1043 28.82 -57.82 26.34
C THR A 1043 29.68 -56.58 26.64
N VAL A 1044 29.18 -55.39 26.31
CA VAL A 1044 29.87 -54.10 26.53
C VAL A 1044 29.02 -53.19 27.40
N LEU A 1045 29.63 -52.63 28.43
CA LEU A 1045 29.02 -51.82 29.47
C LEU A 1045 29.76 -50.50 29.63
N GLU A 1046 29.08 -49.47 30.14
CA GLU A 1046 29.73 -48.23 30.54
C GLU A 1046 29.49 -47.96 32.03
N ALA A 1047 30.47 -47.33 32.68
CA ALA A 1047 30.46 -47.04 34.11
C ALA A 1047 31.00 -45.63 34.41
N ALA A 1048 30.46 -44.99 35.44
CA ALA A 1048 31.16 -43.87 36.06
C ALA A 1048 32.42 -44.38 36.81
N PRO A 1049 33.47 -43.56 36.97
CA PRO A 1049 34.51 -43.84 37.95
C PRO A 1049 33.90 -43.86 39.36
N PRO A 1050 34.45 -44.65 40.31
CA PRO A 1050 34.00 -44.64 41.69
C PRO A 1050 34.09 -43.22 42.30
N PRO A 1051 33.11 -42.80 43.12
CA PRO A 1051 33.19 -41.55 43.86
C PRO A 1051 34.34 -41.59 44.87
N ARG A 1052 34.87 -40.42 45.21
CA ARG A 1052 35.88 -40.18 46.25
C ARG A 1052 35.36 -39.18 47.26
#